data_AF-A0A162PTI6-F1
#
_entry.id   AF-A0A162PTI6-F1
#
_cell.length_a   1.000
_cell.length_b   1.000
_cell.length_c   1.000
_cell.angle_alpha   90.00
_cell.angle_beta   90.00
_cell.angle_gamma   90.00
#
_symmetry.space_group_name_H-M   'P 1'
#
loop_
_entity.id
_entity.type
_entity.pdbx_description
1 polymer ?
#
loop_
_entity_poly.entity_id
_entity_poly.type
_entity_poly.pdbx_seq_one_letter_code
_entity_poly.pdbx_strand_id
1 'polypeptide(L)'
;MVPPASKRAQADKILGKSLASSGLRNTLHGDVFQLRLLMLFLTRGLRVGYNFKLDTEMPGKGGKFDDLIFTYKNRESKRITRYLQAKHKFDDSTKIKASDLLNESDGDFSLKKYFRSYREIFKTLGDNEELNDCIIGTNIGFDENDLMLNGIELVSLKNRDPILAFNSKQKSGSTIPVRYKLQIMQGTTNLYEKLEETSDMHCLAHELLKYGNKKQKLELRCDMFKRYHFVLVQEKVLDLSSKTFHPNFIDNVKDLSPNAKKFRKILSDCQGGSDWNTMKFELSKNFGKRQNEQSELTSDPVNKEEIENFLDKLVFAVNLPNEKQLDCIIRTEMGIDFNVLDSRAVSNELLIKLLNWFKEKSATTLSSAKAKLLLKQTKEMMKSLRATGASIDYRNRLCKYMKFNQDAIDNMTEKLKPFLYLPTLQKKVLRIATDSPKCTAIKIVQSLKQLSDFKKDDSYLIVQSKNLREEREIVRMRNILRAKRLHYLLVVVCNDNDTEQKWQELIPENRKSKRIIIVETNIGKASMQDKFCFRDINRKTKEKLQSKCVQFQGSQMKVETLLDKSSELNAIINLTSFQELRSGTIVKIPAPITPLSPELTPLSPEFPYIERQLEFSSYHENFHNQLAQKLGKSLEQLTQECRIDPALLGSIEWFVSDNERLNIWKKMKEILKENRTLASTVIRQENHFVDKDWKSQIMIISSPRSLGYQN
;
A
#
# COMPACT_ATOMS: atom_id res chain seq x y z
N MET A 1 -4.43 -23.36 -26.00
CA MET A 1 -3.08 -23.87 -25.62
C MET A 1 -2.61 -23.14 -24.38
N VAL A 2 -2.04 -23.88 -23.43
CA VAL A 2 -1.68 -23.42 -22.07
C VAL A 2 -0.23 -22.93 -22.08
N PRO A 3 0.13 -21.78 -21.47
CA PRO A 3 1.55 -21.41 -21.30
C PRO A 3 2.24 -22.43 -20.37
N PRO A 4 3.55 -22.70 -20.52
CA PRO A 4 4.22 -23.76 -19.77
C PRO A 4 4.04 -23.60 -18.26
N ALA A 5 3.64 -24.68 -17.59
CA ALA A 5 3.35 -24.70 -16.15
C ALA A 5 4.58 -24.40 -15.25
N SER A 6 5.80 -24.34 -15.80
CA SER A 6 7.05 -24.28 -15.02
C SER A 6 7.35 -22.91 -14.39
N LYS A 7 7.01 -21.78 -15.04
CA LYS A 7 7.31 -20.44 -14.50
C LYS A 7 6.27 -19.92 -13.49
N ARG A 8 5.02 -20.40 -13.57
CA ARG A 8 3.96 -20.06 -12.59
C ARG A 8 4.33 -20.49 -11.15
N ALA A 9 5.01 -21.62 -11.00
CA ALA A 9 5.50 -22.11 -9.71
C ALA A 9 6.70 -21.31 -9.16
N GLN A 10 7.47 -20.63 -10.03
CA GLN A 10 8.62 -19.81 -9.63
C GLN A 10 8.18 -18.42 -9.15
N ALA A 11 7.07 -17.91 -9.68
CA ALA A 11 6.52 -16.62 -9.28
C ALA A 11 5.96 -16.57 -7.84
N ASP A 12 5.73 -17.70 -7.18
CA ASP A 12 5.42 -17.76 -5.73
C ASP A 12 6.70 -17.76 -4.87
N LYS A 13 7.84 -18.22 -5.43
CA LYS A 13 9.17 -18.13 -4.78
C LYS A 13 9.79 -16.73 -4.84
N ILE A 14 9.38 -15.88 -5.79
CA ILE A 14 9.83 -14.46 -5.87
C ILE A 14 9.49 -13.67 -4.57
N LEU A 15 8.48 -14.11 -3.80
CA LEU A 15 8.02 -13.46 -2.57
C LEU A 15 8.58 -14.08 -1.26
N GLY A 16 9.31 -15.20 -1.31
CA GLY A 16 9.79 -15.93 -0.13
C GLY A 16 11.22 -16.48 -0.31
N LYS A 17 12.13 -16.10 0.60
CA LYS A 17 13.58 -16.32 0.53
C LYS A 17 14.08 -17.76 0.25
N SER A 18 15.31 -17.76 -0.31
CA SER A 18 16.43 -18.74 -0.26
C SER A 18 16.22 -20.12 -0.88
N LEU A 19 16.87 -20.38 -2.04
CA LEU A 19 17.05 -21.73 -2.58
C LEU A 19 18.39 -21.94 -3.31
N ALA A 20 18.78 -23.22 -3.36
CA ALA A 20 20.15 -23.73 -3.32
C ALA A 20 20.64 -24.42 -4.61
N SER A 21 20.40 -23.85 -5.79
CA SER A 21 21.10 -24.30 -7.02
C SER A 21 21.29 -23.16 -8.01
N SER A 22 22.47 -23.12 -8.65
CA SER A 22 22.89 -22.05 -9.57
C SER A 22 21.96 -21.90 -10.78
N GLY A 23 21.45 -23.02 -11.32
CA GLY A 23 20.49 -23.03 -12.42
C GLY A 23 19.16 -22.38 -12.06
N LEU A 24 18.62 -22.66 -10.85
CA LEU A 24 17.35 -22.09 -10.40
C LEU A 24 17.46 -20.59 -10.11
N ARG A 25 18.63 -20.14 -9.62
CA ARG A 25 18.93 -18.71 -9.41
C ARG A 25 18.97 -17.96 -10.73
N ASN A 26 19.63 -18.50 -11.76
CA ASN A 26 19.73 -17.83 -13.06
C ASN A 26 18.36 -17.66 -13.74
N THR A 27 17.48 -18.67 -13.68
CA THR A 27 16.11 -18.55 -14.21
C THR A 27 15.29 -17.50 -13.46
N LEU A 28 15.38 -17.48 -12.13
CA LEU A 28 14.68 -16.49 -11.31
C LEU A 28 15.14 -15.06 -11.60
N HIS A 29 16.45 -14.83 -11.71
CA HIS A 29 17.00 -13.51 -12.06
C HIS A 29 16.57 -13.07 -13.46
N GLY A 30 16.51 -13.97 -14.43
CA GLY A 30 15.98 -13.69 -15.77
C GLY A 30 14.52 -13.26 -15.74
N ASP A 31 13.66 -14.01 -15.03
CA ASP A 31 12.23 -13.67 -14.92
C ASP A 31 12.01 -12.34 -14.18
N VAL A 32 12.77 -12.06 -13.11
CA VAL A 32 12.66 -10.78 -12.41
C VAL A 32 13.16 -9.64 -13.29
N PHE A 33 14.25 -9.83 -14.04
CA PHE A 33 14.74 -8.84 -15.00
C PHE A 33 13.69 -8.52 -16.09
N GLN A 34 13.04 -9.55 -16.66
CA GLN A 34 11.94 -9.39 -17.62
C GLN A 34 10.75 -8.63 -17.00
N LEU A 35 10.32 -8.98 -15.79
CA LEU A 35 9.24 -8.28 -15.09
C LEU A 35 9.57 -6.80 -14.82
N ARG A 36 10.83 -6.50 -14.50
CA ARG A 36 11.32 -5.12 -14.32
C ARG A 36 11.27 -4.34 -15.63
N LEU A 37 11.68 -4.95 -16.74
CA LEU A 37 11.55 -4.35 -18.06
C LEU A 37 10.09 -4.10 -18.43
N LEU A 38 9.19 -5.07 -18.21
CA LEU A 38 7.75 -4.88 -18.42
C LEU A 38 7.20 -3.69 -17.62
N MET A 39 7.58 -3.57 -16.35
CA MET A 39 7.20 -2.45 -15.50
C MET A 39 7.78 -1.11 -15.99
N LEU A 40 9.00 -1.12 -16.51
CA LEU A 40 9.63 0.05 -17.11
C LEU A 40 8.90 0.50 -18.40
N PHE A 41 8.62 -0.43 -19.31
CA PHE A 41 7.84 -0.17 -20.53
C PHE A 41 6.45 0.36 -20.22
N LEU A 42 5.78 -0.22 -19.21
CA LEU A 42 4.49 0.27 -18.75
C LEU A 42 4.58 1.71 -18.25
N THR A 43 5.47 1.98 -17.29
CA THR A 43 5.53 3.28 -16.62
C THR A 43 6.01 4.38 -17.56
N ARG A 44 7.09 4.15 -18.31
CA ARG A 44 7.61 5.11 -19.29
C ARG A 44 6.69 5.26 -20.50
N GLY A 45 6.09 4.19 -20.99
CA GLY A 45 5.08 4.26 -22.06
C GLY A 45 3.90 5.15 -21.69
N LEU A 46 3.46 5.11 -20.42
CA LEU A 46 2.43 6.02 -19.91
C LEU A 46 2.92 7.47 -19.78
N ARG A 47 4.16 7.70 -19.32
CA ARG A 47 4.73 9.06 -19.22
C ARG A 47 4.89 9.74 -20.58
N VAL A 48 5.27 8.97 -21.59
CA VAL A 48 5.35 9.46 -22.98
C VAL A 48 3.96 9.74 -23.57
N GLY A 49 2.91 9.17 -22.98
CA GLY A 49 1.53 9.35 -23.42
C GLY A 49 1.09 8.34 -24.48
N TYR A 50 1.80 7.23 -24.65
CA TYR A 50 1.44 6.22 -25.64
C TYR A 50 0.11 5.52 -25.33
N ASN A 51 -0.70 5.34 -26.37
CA ASN A 51 -1.79 4.37 -26.36
C ASN A 51 -1.24 3.01 -26.79
N PHE A 52 -0.83 2.21 -25.81
CA PHE A 52 -0.13 0.95 -26.05
C PHE A 52 -0.92 -0.31 -25.63
N LYS A 53 -0.43 -1.44 -26.14
CA LYS A 53 -0.67 -2.82 -25.72
C LYS A 53 0.67 -3.44 -25.37
N LEU A 54 0.76 -4.04 -24.20
CA LEU A 54 1.93 -4.75 -23.71
C LEU A 54 1.58 -6.23 -23.56
N ASP A 55 2.31 -7.07 -24.28
CA ASP A 55 2.17 -8.52 -24.29
C ASP A 55 3.48 -9.18 -23.83
N THR A 56 3.41 -10.43 -23.38
CA THR A 56 4.54 -11.21 -22.90
C THR A 56 4.23 -12.70 -23.00
N GLU A 57 5.19 -13.50 -23.45
CA GLU A 57 5.13 -14.96 -23.63
C GLU A 57 3.85 -15.42 -24.38
N MET A 58 3.40 -14.65 -25.38
CA MET A 58 2.17 -14.94 -26.12
C MET A 58 2.41 -16.01 -27.20
N PRO A 59 1.78 -17.20 -27.10
CA PRO A 59 1.94 -18.23 -28.12
C PRO A 59 1.53 -17.74 -29.50
N GLY A 60 2.39 -17.95 -30.50
CA GLY A 60 2.15 -17.55 -31.89
C GLY A 60 2.40 -16.06 -32.17
N LYS A 61 2.91 -15.28 -31.21
CA LYS A 61 3.32 -13.89 -31.41
C LYS A 61 4.75 -13.66 -30.96
N GLY A 62 5.56 -13.01 -31.79
CA GLY A 62 6.91 -12.57 -31.41
C GLY A 62 7.99 -13.65 -31.41
N GLY A 63 7.66 -14.93 -31.54
CA GLY A 63 8.64 -16.01 -31.75
C GLY A 63 9.70 -16.07 -30.64
N LYS A 64 10.95 -15.71 -30.97
CA LYS A 64 12.10 -15.63 -30.05
C LYS A 64 12.30 -14.24 -29.45
N PHE A 65 11.34 -13.34 -29.61
CA PHE A 65 11.29 -12.00 -29.04
C PHE A 65 9.96 -11.76 -28.31
N ASP A 66 9.44 -12.81 -27.68
CA ASP A 66 8.14 -12.83 -27.02
C ASP A 66 8.21 -12.48 -25.53
N ASP A 67 9.41 -12.33 -24.95
CA ASP A 67 9.57 -11.89 -23.54
C ASP A 67 8.81 -10.58 -23.28
N LEU A 68 8.84 -9.64 -24.23
CA LEU A 68 8.07 -8.40 -24.19
C LEU A 68 7.72 -7.93 -25.60
N ILE A 69 6.43 -7.69 -25.86
CA ILE A 69 5.95 -7.09 -27.11
C ILE A 69 5.19 -5.81 -26.75
N PHE A 70 5.66 -4.68 -27.29
CA PHE A 70 5.10 -3.35 -27.03
C PHE A 70 4.57 -2.76 -28.32
N THR A 71 3.25 -2.74 -28.46
CA THR A 71 2.57 -2.14 -29.62
C THR A 71 1.95 -0.82 -29.22
N TYR A 72 2.19 0.27 -29.94
CA TYR A 72 1.58 1.57 -29.69
C TYR A 72 1.19 2.27 -30.98
N LYS A 73 0.29 3.25 -30.92
CA LYS A 73 -0.02 4.10 -32.07
C LYS A 73 0.94 5.28 -32.14
N ASN A 74 1.54 5.52 -33.30
CA ASN A 74 2.27 6.77 -33.55
C ASN A 74 1.29 7.95 -33.76
N ARG A 75 1.82 9.14 -34.07
CA ARG A 75 1.01 10.35 -34.32
C ARG A 75 0.10 10.21 -35.54
N GLU A 76 0.48 9.41 -36.51
CA GLU A 76 -0.28 9.10 -37.73
C GLU A 76 -1.28 7.95 -37.53
N SER A 77 -1.48 7.49 -36.29
CA SER A 77 -2.34 6.35 -35.95
C SER A 77 -1.90 4.98 -36.52
N LYS A 78 -0.72 4.90 -37.13
CA LYS A 78 -0.09 3.63 -37.53
C LYS A 78 0.32 2.85 -36.30
N ARG A 79 0.14 1.53 -36.33
CA ARG A 79 0.50 0.66 -35.21
C ARG A 79 1.97 0.32 -35.31
N ILE A 80 2.74 0.74 -34.32
CA ILE A 80 4.16 0.50 -34.22
C ILE A 80 4.40 -0.59 -33.19
N THR A 81 5.07 -1.67 -33.59
CA THR A 81 5.36 -2.81 -32.72
C THR A 81 6.85 -2.91 -32.47
N ARG A 82 7.21 -3.06 -31.19
CA ARG A 82 8.57 -3.35 -30.71
C ARG A 82 8.56 -4.72 -30.07
N TYR A 83 9.43 -5.61 -30.52
CA TYR A 83 9.63 -6.91 -29.90
C TYR A 83 10.91 -6.88 -29.09
N LEU A 84 10.94 -7.58 -27.96
CA LEU A 84 12.11 -7.60 -27.09
C LEU A 84 12.32 -9.00 -26.52
N GLN A 85 13.54 -9.50 -26.66
CA GLN A 85 14.06 -10.63 -25.91
C GLN A 85 14.94 -10.12 -24.77
N ALA A 86 14.62 -10.48 -23.54
CA ALA A 86 15.40 -10.16 -22.36
C ALA A 86 16.45 -11.25 -22.12
N LYS A 87 17.70 -10.84 -21.94
CA LYS A 87 18.82 -11.71 -21.58
C LYS A 87 19.50 -11.14 -20.35
N HIS A 88 19.66 -11.95 -19.32
CA HIS A 88 20.34 -11.55 -18.11
C HIS A 88 21.43 -12.56 -17.78
N LYS A 89 22.67 -12.08 -17.61
CA LYS A 89 23.78 -12.86 -17.07
C LYS A 89 24.03 -12.43 -15.64
N PHE A 90 24.15 -13.40 -14.75
CA PHE A 90 24.49 -13.15 -13.35
C PHE A 90 25.92 -12.58 -13.22
N ASP A 91 26.84 -13.10 -14.02
CA ASP A 91 28.19 -12.57 -14.20
C ASP A 91 28.21 -11.59 -15.38
N ASP A 92 28.36 -10.31 -15.07
CA ASP A 92 28.38 -9.22 -16.03
C ASP A 92 29.78 -8.88 -16.57
N SER A 93 30.82 -9.64 -16.15
CA SER A 93 32.17 -9.52 -16.70
C SER A 93 32.29 -10.10 -18.10
N THR A 94 31.43 -11.07 -18.43
CA THR A 94 31.37 -11.69 -19.76
C THR A 94 30.97 -10.68 -20.83
N LYS A 95 31.55 -10.81 -22.02
CA LYS A 95 31.26 -9.98 -23.18
C LYS A 95 30.78 -10.85 -24.34
N ILE A 96 29.89 -10.30 -25.15
CA ILE A 96 29.34 -10.95 -26.33
C ILE A 96 30.41 -10.89 -27.44
N LYS A 97 30.77 -12.04 -27.98
CA LYS A 97 31.76 -12.23 -29.05
C LYS A 97 31.12 -12.55 -30.39
N ALA A 98 31.88 -12.48 -31.47
CA ALA A 98 31.44 -12.84 -32.81
C ALA A 98 30.96 -14.30 -32.87
N SER A 99 31.65 -15.21 -32.17
CA SER A 99 31.25 -16.62 -32.06
C SER A 99 29.87 -16.81 -31.39
N ASP A 100 29.46 -15.91 -30.49
CA ASP A 100 28.12 -15.94 -29.88
C ASP A 100 27.02 -15.52 -30.86
N LEU A 101 27.36 -14.63 -31.80
CA LEU A 101 26.45 -14.14 -32.84
C LEU A 101 26.33 -15.12 -34.02
N LEU A 102 27.45 -15.75 -34.39
CA LEU A 102 27.61 -16.58 -35.60
C LEU A 102 27.43 -18.10 -35.36
N ASN A 103 26.96 -18.51 -34.19
CA ASN A 103 26.76 -19.94 -33.88
C ASN A 103 25.53 -20.57 -34.59
N GLU A 104 25.56 -21.91 -34.69
CA GLU A 104 24.72 -22.70 -35.61
C GLU A 104 23.23 -22.86 -35.27
N SER A 105 22.77 -22.70 -34.02
CA SER A 105 21.29 -22.75 -33.82
C SER A 105 20.70 -22.23 -32.51
N ASP A 106 21.36 -22.32 -31.36
CA ASP A 106 20.63 -22.16 -30.08
C ASP A 106 21.28 -21.25 -29.03
N GLY A 107 22.37 -20.56 -29.39
CA GLY A 107 23.02 -19.61 -28.50
C GLY A 107 22.10 -18.48 -28.02
N ASP A 108 22.43 -17.88 -26.88
CA ASP A 108 21.67 -16.76 -26.32
C ASP A 108 21.61 -15.55 -27.26
N PHE A 109 22.64 -15.36 -28.08
CA PHE A 109 22.80 -14.23 -28.99
C PHE A 109 22.85 -14.62 -30.48
N SER A 110 22.50 -15.87 -30.82
CA SER A 110 22.55 -16.41 -32.18
C SER A 110 21.73 -15.59 -33.18
N LEU A 111 22.38 -14.99 -34.18
CA LEU A 111 21.69 -14.23 -35.22
C LEU A 111 20.82 -15.13 -36.10
N LYS A 112 21.27 -16.37 -36.39
CA LYS A 112 20.52 -17.37 -37.16
C LYS A 112 19.15 -17.66 -36.54
N LYS A 113 19.11 -17.81 -35.20
CA LYS A 113 17.89 -18.01 -34.42
C LYS A 113 16.94 -16.80 -34.48
N TYR A 114 17.48 -15.60 -34.29
CA TYR A 114 16.68 -14.37 -34.28
C TYR A 114 16.17 -14.01 -35.68
N PHE A 115 16.97 -14.26 -36.71
CA PHE A 115 16.57 -14.07 -38.09
C PHE A 115 15.39 -14.98 -38.46
N ARG A 116 15.47 -16.29 -38.18
CA ARG A 116 14.33 -17.21 -38.36
C ARG A 116 13.06 -16.71 -37.68
N SER A 117 13.18 -16.20 -36.45
CA SER A 117 12.05 -15.62 -35.74
C SER A 117 11.53 -14.34 -36.39
N TYR A 118 12.40 -13.47 -36.88
CA TYR A 118 12.03 -12.23 -37.57
C TYR A 118 11.20 -12.52 -38.82
N ARG A 119 11.61 -13.52 -39.63
CA ARG A 119 10.89 -13.91 -40.84
C ARG A 119 9.44 -14.31 -40.53
N GLU A 120 9.24 -15.09 -39.47
CA GLU A 120 7.90 -15.49 -39.04
C GLU A 120 7.07 -14.33 -38.49
N ILE A 121 7.70 -13.39 -37.78
CA ILE A 121 7.02 -12.14 -37.37
C ILE A 121 6.61 -11.34 -38.60
N PHE A 122 7.53 -11.14 -39.55
CA PHE A 122 7.29 -10.31 -40.72
C PHE A 122 6.14 -10.83 -41.58
N LYS A 123 6.04 -12.15 -41.77
CA LYS A 123 4.92 -12.81 -42.46
C LYS A 123 3.56 -12.62 -41.78
N THR A 124 3.53 -12.25 -40.50
CA THR A 124 2.29 -12.11 -39.71
C THR A 124 1.92 -10.66 -39.40
N LEU A 125 2.75 -9.69 -39.79
CA LEU A 125 2.42 -8.27 -39.67
C LEU A 125 1.28 -7.91 -40.62
N GLY A 126 0.23 -7.29 -40.09
CA GLY A 126 -0.87 -6.79 -40.92
C GLY A 126 -0.48 -5.49 -41.64
N ASP A 127 -1.23 -5.15 -42.70
CA ASP A 127 -0.95 -3.99 -43.57
C ASP A 127 -0.85 -2.63 -42.83
N ASN A 128 -1.50 -2.51 -41.67
CA ASN A 128 -1.50 -1.31 -40.83
C ASN A 128 -0.57 -1.42 -39.60
N GLU A 129 0.29 -2.43 -39.55
CA GLU A 129 1.30 -2.63 -38.51
C GLU A 129 2.71 -2.46 -39.08
N GLU A 130 3.55 -1.74 -38.34
CA GLU A 130 4.96 -1.53 -38.66
C GLU A 130 5.81 -2.10 -37.55
N LEU A 131 6.79 -2.93 -37.94
CA LEU A 131 7.87 -3.34 -37.07
C LEU A 131 8.87 -2.21 -36.92
N ASN A 132 9.00 -1.69 -35.70
CA ASN A 132 10.00 -0.67 -35.38
C ASN A 132 11.36 -1.30 -35.11
N ASP A 133 11.41 -2.24 -34.16
CA ASP A 133 12.63 -2.94 -33.81
C ASP A 133 12.36 -4.32 -33.17
N CYS A 134 13.32 -5.22 -33.38
CA CYS A 134 13.50 -6.46 -32.65
C CYS A 134 14.71 -6.27 -31.72
N ILE A 135 14.45 -6.16 -30.42
CA ILE A 135 15.44 -5.76 -29.43
C ILE A 135 15.97 -6.98 -28.70
N ILE A 136 17.30 -7.10 -28.59
CA ILE A 136 17.95 -8.00 -27.64
C ILE A 136 18.45 -7.14 -26.48
N GLY A 137 17.75 -7.19 -25.35
CA GLY A 137 18.07 -6.42 -24.15
C GLY A 137 18.91 -7.23 -23.18
N THR A 138 20.13 -6.77 -22.87
CA THR A 138 21.07 -7.50 -22.00
C THR A 138 21.91 -6.60 -21.11
N ASN A 139 22.28 -7.12 -19.94
CA ASN A 139 23.14 -6.41 -18.98
C ASN A 139 24.64 -6.47 -19.30
N ILE A 140 25.06 -7.35 -20.22
CA ILE A 140 26.45 -7.44 -20.66
C ILE A 140 26.72 -6.61 -21.92
N GLY A 141 27.99 -6.31 -22.16
CA GLY A 141 28.47 -5.55 -23.32
C GLY A 141 29.04 -6.44 -24.42
N PHE A 142 29.50 -5.82 -25.51
CA PHE A 142 30.25 -6.48 -26.58
C PHE A 142 31.75 -6.51 -26.30
N ASP A 143 32.44 -7.49 -26.89
CA ASP A 143 33.88 -7.46 -27.10
C ASP A 143 34.14 -6.80 -28.47
N GLU A 144 34.30 -5.47 -28.46
CA GLU A 144 34.33 -4.67 -29.70
C GLU A 144 35.51 -5.07 -30.61
N ASN A 145 36.66 -5.43 -30.02
CA ASN A 145 37.83 -5.85 -30.77
C ASN A 145 37.58 -7.20 -31.47
N ASP A 146 37.01 -8.18 -30.76
CA ASP A 146 36.67 -9.48 -31.34
C ASP A 146 35.66 -9.33 -32.48
N LEU A 147 34.63 -8.48 -32.32
CA LEU A 147 33.66 -8.22 -33.38
C LEU A 147 34.29 -7.58 -34.62
N MET A 148 35.12 -6.56 -34.44
CA MET A 148 35.78 -5.88 -35.55
C MET A 148 36.73 -6.81 -36.31
N LEU A 149 37.50 -7.64 -35.61
CA LEU A 149 38.37 -8.66 -36.22
C LEU A 149 37.58 -9.69 -37.04
N ASN A 150 36.34 -9.96 -36.64
CA ASN A 150 35.41 -10.84 -37.33
C ASN A 150 34.44 -10.07 -38.22
N GLY A 151 34.77 -8.83 -38.65
CA GLY A 151 34.06 -8.05 -39.66
C GLY A 151 32.65 -7.57 -39.28
N ILE A 152 32.36 -7.46 -37.97
CA ILE A 152 31.09 -6.95 -37.45
C ILE A 152 31.36 -5.59 -36.78
N GLU A 153 30.83 -4.53 -37.37
CA GLU A 153 30.90 -3.17 -36.86
C GLU A 153 29.67 -2.84 -35.99
N LEU A 154 29.89 -2.14 -34.88
CA LEU A 154 28.83 -1.68 -33.98
C LEU A 154 28.44 -0.23 -34.31
N VAL A 155 27.22 -0.04 -34.80
CA VAL A 155 26.69 1.29 -35.11
C VAL A 155 25.83 1.79 -33.95
N SER A 156 26.35 2.75 -33.19
CA SER A 156 25.63 3.31 -32.03
C SER A 156 24.41 4.13 -32.46
N LEU A 157 23.26 3.82 -31.86
CA LEU A 157 22.03 4.56 -32.05
C LEU A 157 22.03 5.83 -31.18
N LYS A 158 22.25 6.98 -31.83
CA LYS A 158 22.29 8.31 -31.18
C LYS A 158 20.90 8.83 -30.76
N ASN A 159 19.82 8.24 -31.28
CA ASN A 159 18.45 8.67 -30.98
C ASN A 159 18.06 8.30 -29.55
N ARG A 160 17.48 9.27 -28.83
CA ARG A 160 17.06 9.09 -27.44
C ARG A 160 15.79 8.22 -27.39
N ASP A 161 15.94 6.94 -27.05
CA ASP A 161 14.81 6.05 -26.80
C ASP A 161 14.06 6.47 -25.53
N PRO A 162 12.78 6.86 -25.59
CA PRO A 162 12.08 7.35 -24.41
C PRO A 162 11.76 6.25 -23.38
N ILE A 163 11.81 4.98 -23.77
CA ILE A 163 11.54 3.83 -22.90
C ILE A 163 12.84 3.22 -22.38
N LEU A 164 13.88 3.11 -23.20
CA LEU A 164 15.18 2.52 -22.85
C LEU A 164 16.29 3.57 -22.65
N ALA A 165 15.95 4.81 -22.30
CA ALA A 165 16.93 5.81 -21.89
C ALA A 165 17.36 5.63 -20.43
N PHE A 166 18.67 5.61 -20.18
CA PHE A 166 19.23 5.51 -18.84
C PHE A 166 20.24 6.64 -18.62
N ASN A 167 20.24 7.22 -17.41
CA ASN A 167 21.16 8.32 -17.08
C ASN A 167 22.56 7.79 -16.79
N SER A 168 23.58 8.42 -17.37
CA SER A 168 25.00 8.06 -17.27
C SER A 168 25.64 8.31 -15.89
N LYS A 169 24.92 8.89 -14.93
CA LYS A 169 25.46 9.31 -13.62
C LYS A 169 25.50 8.19 -12.57
N GLN A 170 25.34 6.93 -12.95
CA GLN A 170 25.54 5.81 -12.02
C GLN A 170 27.05 5.55 -11.90
N LYS A 171 27.52 5.40 -10.64
CA LYS A 171 28.90 5.37 -10.13
C LYS A 171 30.04 5.08 -11.11
N SER A 172 31.18 5.75 -10.87
CA SER A 172 32.52 5.42 -11.39
C SER A 172 32.70 3.90 -11.58
N GLY A 173 32.73 3.44 -12.83
CA GLY A 173 32.92 2.04 -13.20
C GLY A 173 31.76 1.33 -13.89
N SER A 174 30.51 1.84 -13.85
CA SER A 174 29.41 1.20 -14.61
C SER A 174 29.41 1.62 -16.09
N THR A 175 29.45 0.64 -16.99
CA THR A 175 29.27 0.85 -18.43
C THR A 175 27.91 1.50 -18.71
N ILE A 176 27.90 2.51 -19.58
CA ILE A 176 26.67 3.21 -19.96
C ILE A 176 25.82 2.27 -20.82
N PRO A 177 24.50 2.16 -20.58
CA PRO A 177 23.62 1.44 -21.49
C PRO A 177 23.66 2.05 -22.89
N VAL A 178 23.96 1.23 -23.91
CA VAL A 178 24.05 1.68 -25.30
C VAL A 178 23.18 0.79 -26.18
N ARG A 179 22.64 1.37 -27.25
CA ARG A 179 21.91 0.64 -28.29
C ARG A 179 22.73 0.61 -29.57
N TYR A 180 22.91 -0.59 -30.12
CA TYR A 180 23.68 -0.81 -31.35
C TYR A 180 22.83 -1.48 -32.42
N LYS A 181 23.05 -1.10 -33.67
CA LYS A 181 22.80 -1.95 -34.84
C LYS A 181 24.11 -2.61 -35.26
N LEU A 182 24.02 -3.76 -35.92
CA LEU A 182 25.18 -4.42 -36.50
C LEU A 182 25.32 -4.00 -37.96
N GLN A 183 26.52 -3.60 -38.34
CA GLN A 183 26.90 -3.38 -39.72
C GLN A 183 27.95 -4.40 -40.10
N ILE A 184 27.75 -5.05 -41.25
CA ILE A 184 28.60 -6.16 -41.69
C ILE A 184 29.55 -5.65 -42.75
N MET A 185 30.85 -5.79 -42.49
CA MET A 185 31.88 -5.43 -43.45
C MET A 185 31.84 -6.43 -44.62
N GLN A 186 31.89 -5.92 -45.85
CA GLN A 186 31.82 -6.76 -47.04
C GLN A 186 33.04 -7.68 -47.13
N GLY A 187 32.82 -8.96 -47.44
CA GLY A 187 33.88 -9.94 -47.73
C GLY A 187 34.64 -10.48 -46.52
N THR A 188 34.35 -10.04 -45.30
CA THR A 188 35.08 -10.46 -44.09
C THR A 188 34.33 -11.47 -43.23
N THR A 189 33.03 -11.64 -43.43
CA THR A 189 32.19 -12.53 -42.61
C THR A 189 31.31 -13.40 -43.50
N ASN A 190 31.11 -14.66 -43.10
CA ASN A 190 30.14 -15.55 -43.74
C ASN A 190 28.72 -15.41 -43.16
N LEU A 191 28.39 -14.27 -42.53
CA LEU A 191 27.08 -14.09 -41.90
C LEU A 191 25.95 -14.19 -42.93
N TYR A 192 26.09 -13.57 -44.10
CA TYR A 192 25.06 -13.62 -45.14
C TYR A 192 24.79 -15.07 -45.56
N GLU A 193 25.83 -15.84 -45.86
CA GLU A 193 25.73 -17.28 -46.17
C GLU A 193 25.01 -18.05 -45.04
N LYS A 194 25.43 -17.84 -43.78
CA LYS A 194 24.82 -18.48 -42.61
C LYS A 194 23.35 -18.13 -42.40
N LEU A 195 22.93 -16.91 -42.77
CA LEU A 195 21.54 -16.48 -42.71
C LEU A 195 20.74 -17.01 -43.92
N GLU A 196 21.34 -17.11 -45.10
CA GLU A 196 20.73 -17.74 -46.29
C GLU A 196 20.40 -19.23 -46.06
N GLU A 197 21.27 -19.91 -45.33
CA GLU A 197 21.06 -21.29 -44.84
C GLU A 197 19.88 -21.45 -43.87
N THR A 198 19.19 -20.36 -43.49
CA THR A 198 17.95 -20.44 -42.71
C THR A 198 16.70 -20.64 -43.53
N SER A 199 16.78 -20.57 -44.86
CA SER A 199 15.67 -20.88 -45.76
C SER A 199 15.12 -22.29 -45.50
N ASP A 200 13.82 -22.46 -45.77
CA ASP A 200 13.16 -23.76 -45.56
C ASP A 200 13.82 -24.87 -46.40
N MET A 201 14.36 -24.57 -47.59
CA MET A 201 15.14 -25.52 -48.40
C MET A 201 16.41 -26.01 -47.68
N HIS A 202 17.23 -25.11 -47.13
CA HIS A 202 18.44 -25.52 -46.41
C HIS A 202 18.09 -26.28 -45.12
N CYS A 203 17.05 -25.83 -44.40
CA CYS A 203 16.58 -26.53 -43.20
C CYS A 203 16.08 -27.95 -43.52
N LEU A 204 15.32 -28.12 -44.60
CA LEU A 204 14.83 -29.41 -45.06
C LEU A 204 15.99 -30.31 -45.51
N ALA A 205 16.99 -29.75 -46.20
CA ALA A 205 18.18 -30.47 -46.61
C ALA A 205 18.97 -30.98 -45.39
N HIS A 206 19.25 -30.13 -44.42
CA HIS A 206 19.93 -30.52 -43.19
C HIS A 206 19.18 -31.59 -42.40
N GLU A 207 17.84 -31.49 -42.28
CA GLU A 207 17.05 -32.52 -41.60
C GLU A 207 17.06 -33.85 -42.39
N LEU A 208 16.94 -33.84 -43.72
CA LEU A 208 17.08 -35.07 -44.52
C LEU A 208 18.46 -35.72 -44.32
N LEU A 209 19.54 -34.94 -44.40
CA LEU A 209 20.91 -35.44 -44.22
C LEU A 209 21.12 -36.00 -42.81
N LYS A 210 20.63 -35.31 -41.78
CA LYS A 210 20.70 -35.74 -40.38
C LYS A 210 19.97 -37.06 -40.14
N TYR A 211 18.77 -37.21 -40.68
CA TYR A 211 17.99 -38.44 -40.52
C TYR A 211 18.54 -39.58 -41.39
N GLY A 212 18.98 -39.29 -42.61
CA GLY A 212 19.61 -40.26 -43.52
C GLY A 212 20.90 -40.84 -42.94
N ASN A 213 21.80 -39.99 -42.44
CA ASN A 213 23.04 -40.41 -41.79
C ASN A 213 22.80 -41.31 -40.56
N LYS A 214 21.73 -41.07 -39.82
CA LYS A 214 21.38 -41.85 -38.62
C LYS A 214 20.45 -43.03 -38.92
N LYS A 215 20.07 -43.26 -40.19
CA LYS A 215 19.05 -44.23 -40.61
C LYS A 215 17.75 -44.12 -39.80
N GLN A 216 17.40 -42.90 -39.42
CA GLN A 216 16.23 -42.63 -38.59
C GLN A 216 14.97 -42.50 -39.43
N LYS A 217 13.84 -42.77 -38.77
CA LYS A 217 12.52 -42.64 -39.37
C LYS A 217 12.13 -41.18 -39.56
N LEU A 218 11.74 -40.83 -40.80
CA LEU A 218 11.16 -39.54 -41.16
C LEU A 218 9.73 -39.46 -40.62
N GLU A 219 9.61 -38.94 -39.42
CA GLU A 219 8.33 -38.82 -38.71
C GLU A 219 7.68 -37.45 -38.90
N LEU A 220 6.37 -37.45 -39.09
CA LEU A 220 5.56 -36.23 -39.31
C LEU A 220 5.37 -35.36 -38.05
N ARG A 221 6.03 -35.71 -36.94
CA ARG A 221 6.17 -34.82 -35.79
C ARG A 221 7.27 -33.76 -36.00
N CYS A 222 8.16 -33.96 -36.96
CA CYS A 222 9.10 -32.93 -37.39
C CYS A 222 8.37 -31.90 -38.25
N ASP A 223 8.45 -30.61 -37.89
CA ASP A 223 7.73 -29.54 -38.58
C ASP A 223 8.10 -29.40 -40.06
N MET A 224 9.36 -29.70 -40.42
CA MET A 224 9.81 -29.72 -41.82
C MET A 224 9.15 -30.85 -42.60
N PHE A 225 9.23 -32.08 -42.10
CA PHE A 225 8.63 -33.22 -42.79
C PHE A 225 7.11 -33.10 -42.83
N LYS A 226 6.46 -32.64 -41.76
CA LYS A 226 5.03 -32.37 -41.72
C LYS A 226 4.58 -31.41 -42.83
N ARG A 227 5.39 -30.42 -43.20
CA ARG A 227 5.08 -29.44 -44.25
C ARG A 227 5.37 -29.94 -45.66
N TYR A 228 6.45 -30.72 -45.83
CA TYR A 228 7.04 -31.00 -47.14
C TYR A 228 7.01 -32.48 -47.57
N HIS A 229 6.51 -33.41 -46.75
CA HIS A 229 6.59 -34.85 -47.06
C HIS A 229 5.86 -35.25 -48.34
N PHE A 230 4.66 -34.69 -48.60
CA PHE A 230 3.93 -34.97 -49.83
C PHE A 230 4.69 -34.49 -51.06
N VAL A 231 5.17 -33.26 -51.00
CA VAL A 231 5.91 -32.60 -52.08
C VAL A 231 7.23 -33.30 -52.40
N LEU A 232 7.97 -33.75 -51.37
CA LEU A 232 9.21 -34.51 -51.56
C LEU A 232 8.99 -35.75 -52.44
N VAL A 233 7.81 -36.37 -52.38
CA VAL A 233 7.46 -37.50 -53.26
C VAL A 233 6.94 -37.00 -54.61
N GLN A 234 6.02 -36.03 -54.59
CA GLN A 234 5.37 -35.50 -55.80
C GLN A 234 6.38 -34.93 -56.81
N GLU A 235 7.38 -34.19 -56.33
CA GLU A 235 8.43 -33.60 -57.16
C GLU A 235 9.60 -34.55 -57.43
N LYS A 236 9.39 -35.85 -57.20
CA LYS A 236 10.38 -36.90 -57.43
C LYS A 236 11.69 -36.66 -56.67
N VAL A 237 11.66 -36.15 -55.43
CA VAL A 237 12.87 -36.05 -54.59
C VAL A 237 13.13 -37.38 -53.87
N LEU A 238 12.10 -37.96 -53.26
CA LEU A 238 12.14 -39.25 -52.58
C LEU A 238 11.24 -40.28 -53.28
N ASP A 239 11.70 -41.52 -53.34
CA ASP A 239 10.93 -42.66 -53.84
C ASP A 239 10.33 -43.46 -52.68
N LEU A 240 9.01 -43.66 -52.69
CA LEU A 240 8.30 -44.37 -51.61
C LEU A 240 8.59 -45.88 -51.58
N SER A 241 8.91 -46.48 -52.73
CA SER A 241 9.11 -47.91 -52.90
C SER A 241 10.52 -48.31 -52.47
N SER A 242 11.55 -47.65 -52.99
CA SER A 242 12.95 -47.89 -52.64
C SER A 242 13.32 -47.27 -51.28
N LYS A 243 12.57 -46.25 -50.84
CA LYS A 243 12.84 -45.42 -49.65
C LYS A 243 14.20 -44.72 -49.73
N THR A 244 14.61 -44.35 -50.94
CA THR A 244 15.84 -43.59 -51.22
C THR A 244 15.50 -42.27 -51.89
N PHE A 245 16.52 -41.47 -52.23
CA PHE A 245 16.33 -40.44 -53.24
C PHE A 245 15.89 -41.08 -54.56
N HIS A 246 14.97 -40.40 -55.26
CA HIS A 246 14.43 -40.88 -56.52
C HIS A 246 15.52 -40.81 -57.61
N PRO A 247 15.63 -41.80 -58.52
CA PRO A 247 16.66 -41.82 -59.57
C PRO A 247 16.71 -40.53 -60.41
N ASN A 248 15.56 -40.05 -60.88
CA ASN A 248 15.46 -38.76 -61.59
C ASN A 248 16.09 -37.58 -60.83
N PHE A 249 16.00 -37.54 -59.50
CA PHE A 249 16.59 -36.49 -58.68
C PHE A 249 18.10 -36.66 -58.54
N ILE A 250 18.58 -37.90 -58.41
CA ILE A 250 20.01 -38.22 -58.38
C ILE A 250 20.65 -37.82 -59.72
N ASP A 251 20.06 -38.27 -60.83
CA ASP A 251 20.59 -38.12 -62.20
C ASP A 251 20.39 -36.72 -62.80
N ASN A 252 19.69 -35.82 -62.07
CA ASN A 252 19.40 -34.45 -62.50
C ASN A 252 18.75 -34.37 -63.90
N VAL A 253 17.76 -35.24 -64.14
CA VAL A 253 17.09 -35.31 -65.46
C VAL A 253 16.29 -34.04 -65.75
N LYS A 254 16.03 -33.76 -67.05
CA LYS A 254 15.36 -32.53 -67.50
C LYS A 254 13.98 -32.31 -66.86
N ASP A 255 13.26 -33.37 -66.53
CA ASP A 255 11.88 -33.36 -66.02
C ASP A 255 11.73 -32.96 -64.54
N LEU A 256 12.82 -32.67 -63.81
CA LEU A 256 12.72 -32.12 -62.47
C LEU A 256 12.20 -30.68 -62.49
N SER A 257 11.36 -30.33 -61.51
CA SER A 257 10.93 -28.96 -61.30
C SER A 257 12.13 -28.03 -61.05
N PRO A 258 12.02 -26.72 -61.33
CA PRO A 258 13.08 -25.76 -60.98
C PRO A 258 13.44 -25.80 -59.48
N ASN A 259 12.45 -25.97 -58.60
CA ASN A 259 12.66 -26.02 -57.15
C ASN A 259 13.36 -27.31 -56.72
N ALA A 260 13.03 -28.47 -57.31
CA ALA A 260 13.74 -29.72 -57.07
C ALA A 260 15.21 -29.65 -57.54
N LYS A 261 15.48 -29.05 -58.71
CA LYS A 261 16.87 -28.82 -59.18
C LYS A 261 17.66 -27.94 -58.22
N LYS A 262 17.06 -26.84 -57.74
CA LYS A 262 17.66 -25.94 -56.75
C LYS A 262 17.90 -26.66 -55.42
N PHE A 263 16.93 -27.42 -54.93
CA PHE A 263 17.04 -28.20 -53.70
C PHE A 263 18.13 -29.26 -53.78
N ARG A 264 18.27 -29.95 -54.93
CA ARG A 264 19.35 -30.91 -55.19
C ARG A 264 20.73 -30.26 -55.05
N LYS A 265 20.90 -29.06 -55.60
CA LYS A 265 22.15 -28.30 -55.49
C LYS A 265 22.46 -28.00 -54.03
N ILE A 266 21.50 -27.43 -53.29
CA ILE A 266 21.63 -27.15 -51.86
C ILE A 266 22.00 -28.41 -51.05
N LEU A 267 21.29 -29.52 -51.29
CA LEU A 267 21.56 -30.78 -50.59
C LEU A 267 22.97 -31.31 -50.86
N SER A 268 23.47 -31.13 -52.09
CA SER A 268 24.84 -31.49 -52.46
C SER A 268 25.88 -30.58 -51.77
N ASP A 269 25.62 -29.28 -51.75
CA ASP A 269 26.50 -28.27 -51.16
C ASP A 269 26.60 -28.44 -49.63
N CYS A 270 25.47 -28.68 -48.94
CA CYS A 270 25.41 -28.86 -47.49
C CYS A 270 26.20 -30.08 -46.97
N GLN A 271 26.49 -31.07 -47.81
CA GLN A 271 27.09 -32.33 -47.39
C GLN A 271 28.59 -32.44 -47.67
N GLY A 272 29.21 -31.44 -48.31
CA GLY A 272 30.65 -31.40 -48.54
C GLY A 272 31.23 -32.60 -49.30
N GLY A 273 30.41 -33.32 -50.08
CA GLY A 273 30.86 -34.41 -50.96
C GLY A 273 30.61 -35.85 -50.49
N SER A 274 29.80 -36.12 -49.47
CA SER A 274 29.39 -37.52 -49.17
C SER A 274 28.24 -38.04 -50.06
N ASP A 275 28.03 -39.35 -50.06
CA ASP A 275 27.07 -40.06 -50.92
C ASP A 275 25.61 -39.94 -50.45
N TRP A 276 25.06 -38.72 -50.36
CA TRP A 276 23.61 -38.55 -50.06
C TRP A 276 22.73 -39.33 -51.02
N ASN A 277 23.15 -39.51 -52.28
CA ASN A 277 22.46 -40.27 -53.31
C ASN A 277 22.23 -41.75 -52.95
N THR A 278 23.02 -42.31 -52.02
CA THR A 278 22.87 -43.70 -51.53
C THR A 278 22.06 -43.81 -50.24
N MET A 279 21.60 -42.70 -49.67
CA MET A 279 20.86 -42.70 -48.41
C MET A 279 19.54 -43.45 -48.52
N LYS A 280 19.26 -44.24 -47.48
CA LYS A 280 18.00 -44.95 -47.29
C LYS A 280 17.30 -44.46 -46.04
N PHE A 281 16.00 -44.24 -46.16
CA PHE A 281 15.17 -43.67 -45.12
C PHE A 281 14.17 -44.71 -44.60
N GLU A 282 13.79 -44.57 -43.33
CA GLU A 282 12.55 -45.16 -42.84
C GLU A 282 11.44 -44.13 -42.95
N LEU A 283 10.32 -44.48 -43.59
CA LEU A 283 9.20 -43.55 -43.80
C LEU A 283 8.06 -43.86 -42.82
N SER A 284 7.39 -42.82 -42.34
CA SER A 284 6.17 -42.97 -41.54
C SER A 284 4.96 -43.38 -42.42
N LYS A 285 3.94 -44.00 -41.81
CA LYS A 285 2.78 -44.60 -42.50
C LYS A 285 2.01 -43.63 -43.42
N ASN A 286 2.08 -42.33 -43.12
CA ASN A 286 1.37 -41.27 -43.84
C ASN A 286 2.30 -40.40 -44.70
N PHE A 287 3.60 -40.68 -44.73
CA PHE A 287 4.55 -39.94 -45.56
C PHE A 287 4.17 -40.09 -47.04
N GLY A 288 4.18 -38.99 -47.79
CA GLY A 288 3.79 -38.97 -49.21
C GLY A 288 2.27 -39.04 -49.48
N LYS A 289 1.41 -39.14 -48.45
CA LYS A 289 -0.06 -39.10 -48.64
C LYS A 289 -0.57 -37.67 -48.50
N ARG A 290 -1.40 -37.22 -49.44
CA ARG A 290 -1.92 -35.85 -49.50
C ARG A 290 -2.82 -35.54 -48.29
N GLN A 291 -2.34 -34.72 -47.35
CA GLN A 291 -3.13 -34.24 -46.20
C GLN A 291 -2.88 -32.74 -45.93
N ASN A 292 -3.62 -31.83 -46.58
CA ASN A 292 -3.54 -30.37 -46.32
C ASN A 292 -2.11 -29.77 -46.31
N GLU A 293 -1.26 -30.21 -47.24
CA GLU A 293 0.16 -29.82 -47.33
C GLU A 293 0.45 -28.91 -48.53
N GLN A 294 1.67 -28.34 -48.58
CA GLN A 294 2.11 -27.51 -49.72
C GLN A 294 2.00 -28.28 -51.04
N SER A 295 1.72 -27.56 -52.13
CA SER A 295 1.56 -28.14 -53.47
C SER A 295 2.88 -28.28 -54.23
N GLU A 296 3.93 -27.58 -53.78
CA GLU A 296 5.23 -27.47 -54.45
C GLU A 296 6.35 -27.29 -53.40
N LEU A 297 7.60 -27.59 -53.79
CA LEU A 297 8.77 -27.35 -52.96
C LEU A 297 8.93 -25.85 -52.85
N THR A 298 9.03 -25.36 -51.61
CA THR A 298 9.13 -23.92 -51.35
C THR A 298 10.29 -23.30 -52.10
N SER A 299 10.06 -22.16 -52.77
CA SER A 299 11.14 -21.36 -53.35
C SER A 299 11.86 -20.51 -52.32
N ASP A 300 11.29 -20.35 -51.10
CA ASP A 300 11.58 -19.43 -49.99
C ASP A 300 13.03 -18.91 -49.98
N PRO A 301 13.36 -17.97 -50.88
CA PRO A 301 14.72 -17.54 -51.03
C PRO A 301 14.96 -16.50 -49.94
N VAL A 302 15.84 -16.83 -49.00
CA VAL A 302 16.46 -15.78 -48.21
C VAL A 302 17.37 -15.03 -49.16
N ASN A 303 17.09 -13.74 -49.34
CA ASN A 303 17.90 -12.87 -50.18
C ASN A 303 18.59 -11.80 -49.34
N LYS A 304 19.54 -11.11 -49.96
CA LYS A 304 20.33 -10.06 -49.31
C LYS A 304 19.46 -8.93 -48.75
N GLU A 305 18.41 -8.52 -49.48
CA GLU A 305 17.51 -7.45 -49.05
C GLU A 305 16.74 -7.82 -47.78
N GLU A 306 16.26 -9.07 -47.65
CA GLU A 306 15.59 -9.58 -46.45
C GLU A 306 16.55 -9.59 -45.24
N ILE A 307 17.81 -9.99 -45.46
CA ILE A 307 18.85 -9.97 -44.42
C ILE A 307 19.17 -8.52 -44.01
N GLU A 308 19.35 -7.61 -44.96
CA GLU A 308 19.60 -6.19 -44.70
C GLU A 308 18.43 -5.54 -43.93
N ASN A 309 17.19 -5.85 -44.31
CA ASN A 309 15.98 -5.43 -43.59
C ASN A 309 15.93 -5.99 -42.15
N PHE A 310 16.34 -7.24 -41.94
CA PHE A 310 16.46 -7.79 -40.59
C PHE A 310 17.51 -7.05 -39.76
N LEU A 311 18.71 -6.86 -40.29
CA LEU A 311 19.80 -6.17 -39.60
C LEU A 311 19.45 -4.70 -39.29
N ASP A 312 18.68 -4.05 -40.15
CA ASP A 312 18.14 -2.72 -39.88
C ASP A 312 17.17 -2.70 -38.69
N LYS A 313 16.32 -3.73 -38.56
CA LYS A 313 15.33 -3.82 -37.46
C LYS A 313 15.91 -4.41 -36.18
N LEU A 314 17.00 -5.17 -36.25
CA LEU A 314 17.64 -5.77 -35.10
C LEU A 314 18.42 -4.72 -34.29
N VAL A 315 18.10 -4.63 -33.00
CA VAL A 315 18.77 -3.70 -32.08
C VAL A 315 19.28 -4.42 -30.85
N PHE A 316 20.56 -4.29 -30.55
CA PHE A 316 21.12 -4.73 -29.28
C PHE A 316 21.10 -3.58 -28.28
N ALA A 317 20.35 -3.73 -27.19
CA ALA A 317 20.42 -2.84 -26.03
C ALA A 317 21.31 -3.49 -24.98
N VAL A 318 22.58 -3.10 -24.95
CA VAL A 318 23.64 -3.71 -24.13
C VAL A 318 23.99 -2.85 -22.93
N ASN A 319 24.71 -3.45 -21.97
CA ASN A 319 25.05 -2.82 -20.69
C ASN A 319 23.80 -2.28 -19.96
N LEU A 320 22.63 -2.89 -20.16
CA LEU A 320 21.42 -2.49 -19.45
C LEU A 320 21.64 -2.64 -17.94
N PRO A 321 21.01 -1.78 -17.12
CA PRO A 321 21.11 -1.93 -15.68
C PRO A 321 20.64 -3.33 -15.26
N ASN A 322 21.36 -4.00 -14.37
CA ASN A 322 20.96 -5.30 -13.86
C ASN A 322 19.67 -5.21 -13.02
N GLU A 323 19.14 -6.35 -12.58
CA GLU A 323 17.90 -6.44 -11.81
C GLU A 323 17.82 -5.44 -10.63
N LYS A 324 18.91 -5.30 -9.86
CA LYS A 324 18.99 -4.40 -8.70
C LYS A 324 19.02 -2.93 -9.12
N GLN A 325 19.78 -2.60 -10.16
CA GLN A 325 19.86 -1.23 -10.67
C GLN A 325 18.52 -0.80 -11.30
N LEU A 326 17.84 -1.69 -12.03
CA LEU A 326 16.49 -1.45 -12.52
C LEU A 326 15.49 -1.21 -11.39
N ASP A 327 15.59 -1.92 -10.25
CA ASP A 327 14.78 -1.61 -9.06
C ASP A 327 14.98 -0.18 -8.59
N CYS A 328 16.23 0.25 -8.44
CA CYS A 328 16.55 1.60 -8.02
C CYS A 328 16.01 2.66 -8.99
N ILE A 329 16.14 2.43 -10.30
CA ILE A 329 15.63 3.34 -11.34
C ILE A 329 14.11 3.44 -11.26
N ILE A 330 13.41 2.31 -11.30
CA ILE A 330 11.95 2.26 -11.25
C ILE A 330 11.43 2.92 -9.97
N ARG A 331 12.04 2.62 -8.83
CA ARG A 331 11.69 3.24 -7.54
C ARG A 331 11.90 4.75 -7.59
N THR A 332 13.02 5.24 -8.11
CA THR A 332 13.28 6.68 -8.19
C THR A 332 12.21 7.37 -9.05
N GLU A 333 11.93 6.83 -10.23
CA GLU A 333 10.94 7.42 -11.13
C GLU A 333 9.52 7.36 -10.56
N MET A 334 9.14 6.25 -9.91
CA MET A 334 7.85 6.16 -9.20
C MET A 334 7.78 7.09 -7.99
N GLY A 335 8.90 7.36 -7.31
CA GLY A 335 8.97 8.33 -6.22
C GLY A 335 8.56 9.71 -6.70
N ILE A 336 9.03 10.11 -7.88
CA ILE A 336 8.65 11.35 -8.54
C ILE A 336 7.16 11.33 -8.92
N ASP A 337 6.70 10.29 -9.63
CA ASP A 337 5.31 10.19 -10.11
C ASP A 337 4.27 10.19 -8.97
N PHE A 338 4.62 9.62 -7.81
CA PHE A 338 3.73 9.51 -6.65
C PHE A 338 4.01 10.57 -5.57
N ASN A 339 5.00 11.44 -5.80
CA ASN A 339 5.49 12.42 -4.84
C ASN A 339 5.75 11.78 -3.46
N VAL A 340 6.67 10.81 -3.43
CA VAL A 340 7.15 10.10 -2.23
C VAL A 340 8.68 9.98 -2.24
N LEU A 341 9.30 10.16 -1.08
CA LEU A 341 10.74 9.95 -0.90
C LEU A 341 11.10 8.46 -0.93
N ASP A 342 10.39 7.62 -0.16
CA ASP A 342 10.50 6.17 -0.27
C ASP A 342 9.33 5.58 -1.07
N SER A 343 9.66 5.11 -2.27
CA SER A 343 8.72 4.51 -3.20
C SER A 343 8.73 2.99 -3.18
N ARG A 344 9.43 2.33 -2.24
CA ARG A 344 9.51 0.86 -2.17
C ARG A 344 8.13 0.22 -2.12
N ALA A 345 7.26 0.70 -1.25
CA ALA A 345 5.90 0.19 -1.13
C ALA A 345 5.09 0.36 -2.43
N VAL A 346 5.26 1.50 -3.10
CA VAL A 346 4.56 1.82 -4.36
C VAL A 346 5.03 0.90 -5.49
N SER A 347 6.35 0.76 -5.64
CA SER A 347 6.98 -0.09 -6.65
C SER A 347 6.60 -1.55 -6.46
N ASN A 348 6.66 -2.04 -5.21
CA ASN A 348 6.31 -3.43 -4.90
C ASN A 348 4.83 -3.72 -5.16
N GLU A 349 3.93 -2.80 -4.80
CA GLU A 349 2.50 -2.99 -5.07
C GLU A 349 2.21 -3.07 -6.57
N LEU A 350 2.82 -2.18 -7.37
CA LEU A 350 2.64 -2.23 -8.82
C LEU A 350 3.26 -3.51 -9.42
N LEU A 351 4.42 -3.95 -8.93
CA LEU A 351 5.04 -5.20 -9.33
C LEU A 351 4.16 -6.41 -9.01
N ILE A 352 3.55 -6.47 -7.83
CA ILE A 352 2.60 -7.53 -7.45
C ILE A 352 1.38 -7.53 -8.37
N LYS A 353 0.82 -6.34 -8.69
CA LYS A 353 -0.30 -6.24 -9.63
C LYS A 353 0.07 -6.72 -11.03
N LEU A 354 1.28 -6.39 -11.50
CA LEU A 354 1.80 -6.87 -12.78
C LEU A 354 2.04 -8.38 -12.77
N LEU A 355 2.60 -8.92 -11.69
CA LEU A 355 2.81 -10.35 -11.52
C LEU A 355 1.48 -11.11 -11.49
N ASN A 356 0.46 -10.57 -10.82
CA ASN A 356 -0.87 -11.17 -10.81
C ASN A 356 -1.49 -11.17 -12.20
N TRP A 357 -1.35 -10.07 -12.95
CA TRP A 357 -1.74 -10.03 -14.35
C TRP A 357 -0.97 -11.08 -15.19
N PHE A 358 0.34 -11.20 -15.01
CA PHE A 358 1.17 -12.21 -15.68
C PHE A 358 0.70 -13.65 -15.37
N LYS A 359 0.25 -13.92 -14.14
CA LYS A 359 -0.24 -15.23 -13.71
C LYS A 359 -1.63 -15.60 -14.26
N GLU A 360 -2.47 -14.62 -14.61
CA GLU A 360 -3.84 -14.85 -15.06
C GLU A 360 -3.87 -15.80 -16.29
N LYS A 361 -4.61 -16.92 -16.20
CA LYS A 361 -4.67 -17.96 -17.25
C LYS A 361 -5.21 -17.45 -18.59
N SER A 362 -5.91 -16.32 -18.59
CA SER A 362 -6.49 -15.63 -19.74
C SER A 362 -5.85 -14.28 -20.03
N ALA A 363 -4.68 -13.97 -19.44
CA ALA A 363 -3.98 -12.72 -19.72
C ALA A 363 -3.57 -12.67 -21.20
N THR A 364 -4.36 -11.94 -21.98
CA THR A 364 -4.12 -11.75 -23.41
C THR A 364 -3.18 -10.58 -23.64
N THR A 365 -3.52 -9.40 -23.11
CA THR A 365 -2.82 -8.14 -23.38
C THR A 365 -3.04 -7.13 -22.27
N LEU A 366 -2.00 -6.41 -21.85
CA LEU A 366 -2.12 -5.26 -20.94
C LEU A 366 -2.23 -3.96 -21.75
N SER A 367 -3.44 -3.40 -21.85
CA SER A 367 -3.64 -2.11 -22.50
C SER A 367 -3.18 -0.93 -21.63
N SER A 368 -2.89 0.20 -22.26
CA SER A 368 -2.60 1.48 -21.59
C SER A 368 -3.71 1.89 -20.61
N ALA A 369 -4.99 1.61 -20.92
CA ALA A 369 -6.11 1.86 -20.03
C ALA A 369 -6.08 0.98 -18.77
N LYS A 370 -5.82 -0.33 -18.92
CA LYS A 370 -5.65 -1.24 -17.78
C LYS A 370 -4.42 -0.86 -16.96
N ALA A 371 -3.31 -0.48 -17.59
CA ALA A 371 -2.11 0.04 -16.92
C ALA A 371 -2.38 1.32 -16.10
N LYS A 372 -3.11 2.31 -16.68
CA LYS A 372 -3.57 3.50 -15.95
C LYS A 372 -4.44 3.14 -14.75
N LEU A 373 -5.31 2.14 -14.88
CA LEU A 373 -6.12 1.65 -13.78
C LEU A 373 -5.27 1.03 -12.66
N LEU A 374 -4.25 0.23 -13.00
CA LEU A 374 -3.31 -0.33 -12.00
C LEU A 374 -2.60 0.80 -11.24
N LEU A 375 -2.04 1.80 -11.92
CA LEU A 375 -1.41 2.96 -11.28
C LEU A 375 -2.37 3.75 -10.41
N LYS A 376 -3.61 3.97 -10.88
CA LYS A 376 -4.65 4.65 -10.11
C LYS A 376 -4.96 3.87 -8.83
N GLN A 377 -5.12 2.55 -8.90
CA GLN A 377 -5.34 1.70 -7.73
C GLN A 377 -4.18 1.77 -6.74
N THR A 378 -2.93 1.73 -7.22
CA THR A 378 -1.74 1.90 -6.37
C THR A 378 -1.73 3.28 -5.70
N LYS A 379 -2.13 4.34 -6.42
CA LYS A 379 -2.20 5.70 -5.87
C LYS A 379 -3.27 5.83 -4.78
N GLU A 380 -4.43 5.23 -5.00
CA GLU A 380 -5.50 5.19 -3.99
C GLU A 380 -5.12 4.37 -2.75
N MET A 381 -4.41 3.25 -2.93
CA MET A 381 -3.85 2.49 -1.80
C MET A 381 -2.91 3.34 -0.96
N MET A 382 -1.97 4.06 -1.60
CA MET A 382 -1.03 4.93 -0.88
C MET A 382 -1.73 6.06 -0.13
N LYS A 383 -2.77 6.66 -0.73
CA LYS A 383 -3.60 7.65 -0.03
C LYS A 383 -4.27 7.06 1.21
N SER A 384 -4.80 5.84 1.10
CA SER A 384 -5.42 5.12 2.22
C SER A 384 -4.40 4.86 3.33
N LEU A 385 -3.22 4.33 3.00
CA LEU A 385 -2.16 4.05 3.98
C LEU A 385 -1.73 5.31 4.75
N ARG A 386 -1.59 6.45 4.07
CA ARG A 386 -1.29 7.73 4.74
C ARG A 386 -2.39 8.14 5.71
N ALA A 387 -3.66 7.99 5.33
CA ALA A 387 -4.79 8.31 6.20
C ALA A 387 -4.84 7.37 7.42
N THR A 388 -4.58 6.08 7.21
CA THR A 388 -4.45 5.09 8.29
C THR A 388 -3.33 5.49 9.26
N GLY A 389 -2.15 5.86 8.75
CA GLY A 389 -1.04 6.33 9.59
C GLY A 389 -1.41 7.55 10.45
N ALA A 390 -2.04 8.56 9.85
CA ALA A 390 -2.50 9.74 10.58
C ALA A 390 -3.57 9.41 11.64
N SER A 391 -4.49 8.49 11.31
CA SER A 391 -5.52 7.98 12.22
C SER A 391 -4.90 7.23 13.41
N ILE A 392 -3.93 6.33 13.15
CA ILE A 392 -3.20 5.59 14.20
C ILE A 392 -2.46 6.55 15.12
N ASP A 393 -1.74 7.53 14.57
CA ASP A 393 -1.05 8.55 15.36
C ASP A 393 -2.02 9.33 16.26
N TYR A 394 -3.13 9.80 15.70
CA TYR A 394 -4.14 10.52 16.47
C TYR A 394 -4.73 9.65 17.59
N ARG A 395 -5.06 8.39 17.29
CA ARG A 395 -5.53 7.41 18.27
C ARG A 395 -4.51 7.18 19.38
N ASN A 396 -3.22 7.06 19.04
CA ASN A 396 -2.17 6.87 20.03
C ASN A 396 -2.03 8.10 20.94
N ARG A 397 -2.15 9.31 20.40
CA ARG A 397 -2.19 10.55 21.20
C ARG A 397 -3.40 10.57 22.13
N LEU A 398 -4.57 10.14 21.67
CA LEU A 398 -5.78 9.99 22.49
C LEU A 398 -5.59 8.95 23.61
N CYS A 399 -5.11 7.75 23.32
CA CYS A 399 -4.91 6.71 24.35
C CYS A 399 -3.80 7.05 25.36
N LYS A 400 -2.82 7.89 24.99
CA LYS A 400 -1.84 8.47 25.93
C LYS A 400 -2.46 9.54 26.82
N TYR A 401 -3.59 10.10 26.42
CA TYR A 401 -4.32 11.06 27.23
C TYR A 401 -4.81 10.34 28.50
N MET A 402 -5.82 9.49 28.43
CA MET A 402 -6.33 8.79 29.61
C MET A 402 -6.84 7.41 29.25
N LYS A 403 -7.23 6.65 30.27
CA LYS A 403 -7.89 5.35 30.12
C LYS A 403 -9.12 5.26 31.01
N PHE A 404 -10.18 4.70 30.46
CA PHE A 404 -11.36 4.29 31.21
C PHE A 404 -11.15 2.92 31.88
N ASN A 405 -11.92 2.67 32.94
CA ASN A 405 -12.07 1.37 33.61
C ASN A 405 -12.87 0.40 32.72
N GLN A 406 -12.89 -0.87 33.10
CA GLN A 406 -13.49 -1.91 32.27
C GLN A 406 -15.01 -1.73 32.11
N ASP A 407 -15.73 -1.43 33.20
CA ASP A 407 -17.19 -1.24 33.20
C ASP A 407 -17.64 -0.14 32.23
N ALA A 408 -16.93 1.00 32.21
CA ALA A 408 -17.25 2.10 31.32
C ALA A 408 -16.95 1.77 29.85
N ILE A 409 -15.92 0.96 29.61
CA ILE A 409 -15.60 0.47 28.26
C ILE A 409 -16.69 -0.51 27.80
N ASP A 410 -17.10 -1.46 28.65
CA ASP A 410 -18.12 -2.46 28.35
C ASP A 410 -19.48 -1.83 28.09
N ASN A 411 -19.88 -0.85 28.92
CA ASN A 411 -21.11 -0.08 28.72
C ASN A 411 -21.12 0.62 27.35
N MET A 412 -20.02 1.29 26.99
CA MET A 412 -19.91 1.95 25.68
C MET A 412 -19.84 0.91 24.54
N THR A 413 -19.23 -0.25 24.75
CA THR A 413 -19.22 -1.35 23.76
C THR A 413 -20.64 -1.83 23.46
N GLU A 414 -21.45 -2.12 24.50
CA GLU A 414 -22.85 -2.54 24.31
C GLU A 414 -23.69 -1.47 23.61
N LYS A 415 -23.47 -0.19 23.93
CA LYS A 415 -24.15 0.93 23.26
C LYS A 415 -23.82 1.04 21.77
N LEU A 416 -22.57 0.71 21.37
CA LEU A 416 -22.13 0.80 19.98
C LEU A 416 -22.58 -0.40 19.13
N LYS A 417 -22.73 -1.59 19.72
CA LYS A 417 -23.07 -2.84 19.00
C LYS A 417 -24.31 -2.70 18.10
N PRO A 418 -25.45 -2.13 18.54
CA PRO A 418 -26.62 -1.98 17.68
C PRO A 418 -26.33 -1.23 16.39
N PHE A 419 -25.62 -0.11 16.49
CA PHE A 419 -25.26 0.68 15.32
C PHE A 419 -24.26 -0.05 14.41
N LEU A 420 -23.30 -0.77 14.96
CA LEU A 420 -22.27 -1.44 14.17
C LEU A 420 -22.79 -2.68 13.45
N TYR A 421 -23.64 -3.48 14.12
CA TYR A 421 -23.97 -4.84 13.70
C TYR A 421 -25.42 -5.05 13.24
N LEU A 422 -26.42 -4.29 13.71
CA LEU A 422 -27.79 -4.54 13.28
C LEU A 422 -28.02 -4.06 11.82
N PRO A 423 -28.45 -4.95 10.90
CA PRO A 423 -28.76 -4.59 9.52
C PRO A 423 -30.04 -3.74 9.39
N THR A 424 -30.94 -3.81 10.38
CA THR A 424 -32.24 -3.11 10.41
C THR A 424 -32.10 -1.61 10.62
N LEU A 425 -31.04 -1.17 11.28
CA LEU A 425 -30.64 0.23 11.35
C LEU A 425 -30.00 0.64 10.02
N GLN A 426 -30.82 1.05 9.05
CA GLN A 426 -30.37 1.70 7.79
C GLN A 426 -29.59 3.02 8.04
N LYS A 427 -29.42 3.41 9.30
CA LYS A 427 -28.72 4.61 9.74
C LYS A 427 -27.21 4.47 9.49
N LYS A 428 -26.69 5.37 8.65
CA LYS A 428 -25.26 5.44 8.29
C LYS A 428 -24.41 6.24 9.28
N VAL A 429 -25.05 7.10 10.08
CA VAL A 429 -24.39 8.04 10.98
C VAL A 429 -24.93 7.88 12.40
N LEU A 430 -24.03 7.68 13.37
CA LEU A 430 -24.33 7.75 14.80
C LEU A 430 -23.78 9.07 15.35
N ARG A 431 -24.61 9.84 16.01
CA ARG A 431 -24.22 11.08 16.70
C ARG A 431 -24.19 10.83 18.21
N ILE A 432 -23.08 11.18 18.84
CA ILE A 432 -22.86 11.08 20.28
C ILE A 432 -22.61 12.48 20.83
N ALA A 433 -23.59 13.03 21.52
CA ALA A 433 -23.46 14.28 22.26
C ALA A 433 -22.69 14.03 23.57
N THR A 434 -21.77 14.92 23.90
CA THR A 434 -20.93 14.80 25.09
C THR A 434 -20.40 16.14 25.57
N ASP A 435 -20.14 16.27 26.86
CA ASP A 435 -19.41 17.41 27.42
C ASP A 435 -17.93 17.43 26.99
N SER A 436 -17.38 16.29 26.56
CA SER A 436 -15.99 16.17 26.11
C SER A 436 -15.83 15.21 24.93
N PRO A 437 -15.83 15.75 23.70
CA PRO A 437 -15.62 14.95 22.49
C PRO A 437 -14.32 14.15 22.51
N LYS A 438 -13.27 14.75 23.09
CA LYS A 438 -11.97 14.08 23.27
C LYS A 438 -12.05 12.90 24.23
N CYS A 439 -12.73 13.05 25.37
CA CYS A 439 -12.87 11.96 26.34
C CYS A 439 -13.74 10.83 25.79
N THR A 440 -14.88 11.15 25.19
CA THR A 440 -15.76 10.16 24.57
C THR A 440 -15.08 9.45 23.40
N ALA A 441 -14.29 10.15 22.58
CA ALA A 441 -13.47 9.52 21.53
C ALA A 441 -12.48 8.47 22.09
N ILE A 442 -11.87 8.74 23.26
CA ILE A 442 -11.01 7.77 23.95
C ILE A 442 -11.82 6.55 24.40
N LYS A 443 -13.01 6.78 24.98
CA LYS A 443 -13.93 5.70 25.41
C LYS A 443 -14.28 4.80 24.22
N ILE A 444 -14.71 5.39 23.10
CA ILE A 444 -15.03 4.69 21.84
C ILE A 444 -13.82 3.90 21.33
N VAL A 445 -12.63 4.51 21.26
CA VAL A 445 -11.41 3.82 20.83
C VAL A 445 -11.11 2.60 21.69
N GLN A 446 -11.29 2.68 23.01
CA GLN A 446 -11.08 1.56 23.92
C GLN A 446 -12.16 0.49 23.76
N SER A 447 -13.43 0.88 23.57
CA SER A 447 -14.55 -0.04 23.34
C SER A 447 -14.42 -0.78 22.01
N LEU A 448 -14.07 -0.10 20.93
CA LEU A 448 -13.85 -0.72 19.62
C LEU A 448 -12.77 -1.82 19.70
N LYS A 449 -11.72 -1.66 20.51
CA LYS A 449 -10.68 -2.69 20.67
C LYS A 449 -11.18 -4.02 21.27
N GLN A 450 -12.33 -4.02 21.94
CA GLN A 450 -12.94 -5.25 22.46
C GLN A 450 -13.63 -6.06 21.35
N LEU A 451 -14.10 -5.38 20.30
CA LEU A 451 -14.81 -5.98 19.18
C LEU A 451 -13.83 -6.60 18.18
N SER A 452 -14.07 -7.86 17.77
CA SER A 452 -13.16 -8.63 16.90
C SER A 452 -12.82 -7.91 15.60
N ASP A 453 -13.79 -7.26 14.98
CA ASP A 453 -13.62 -6.59 13.68
C ASP A 453 -12.76 -5.33 13.77
N PHE A 454 -12.60 -4.78 14.97
CA PHE A 454 -11.92 -3.51 15.21
C PHE A 454 -10.61 -3.66 16.01
N LYS A 455 -10.13 -4.90 16.22
CA LYS A 455 -8.86 -5.19 16.91
C LYS A 455 -7.64 -4.71 16.14
N LYS A 456 -7.66 -4.80 14.81
CA LYS A 456 -6.53 -4.40 13.95
C LYS A 456 -6.42 -2.88 13.88
N ASP A 457 -5.20 -2.36 13.84
CA ASP A 457 -4.95 -0.92 13.89
C ASP A 457 -5.55 -0.14 12.71
N ASP A 458 -5.74 -0.80 11.57
CA ASP A 458 -6.28 -0.26 10.32
C ASP A 458 -7.77 -0.57 10.09
N SER A 459 -8.46 -1.16 11.08
CA SER A 459 -9.87 -1.56 10.96
C SER A 459 -10.87 -0.38 10.85
N TYR A 460 -10.53 0.77 11.44
CA TYR A 460 -11.32 2.00 11.38
C TYR A 460 -10.41 3.24 11.31
N LEU A 461 -11.00 4.35 10.87
CA LEU A 461 -10.33 5.66 10.85
C LEU A 461 -10.88 6.54 11.97
N ILE A 462 -10.02 7.35 12.58
CA ILE A 462 -10.40 8.41 13.50
C ILE A 462 -9.71 9.72 13.12
N VAL A 463 -10.47 10.82 13.08
CA VAL A 463 -9.99 12.12 12.61
C VAL A 463 -10.62 13.26 13.41
N GLN A 464 -9.89 14.37 13.53
CA GLN A 464 -10.44 15.63 14.05
C GLN A 464 -11.16 16.37 12.92
N SER A 465 -12.37 16.86 13.21
CA SER A 465 -13.16 17.73 12.32
C SER A 465 -12.35 18.85 11.67
N LYS A 466 -11.47 19.52 12.42
CA LYS A 466 -10.60 20.59 11.91
C LYS A 466 -9.67 20.17 10.75
N ASN A 467 -9.32 18.88 10.66
CA ASN A 467 -8.51 18.33 9.58
C ASN A 467 -9.33 18.06 8.30
N LEU A 468 -10.65 18.23 8.36
CA LEU A 468 -11.60 18.08 7.26
C LEU A 468 -12.33 19.41 6.97
N ARG A 469 -11.66 20.55 7.17
CA ARG A 469 -12.22 21.88 6.85
C ARG A 469 -12.08 22.25 5.38
N GLU A 470 -11.00 21.80 4.74
CA GLU A 470 -10.73 22.10 3.34
C GLU A 470 -11.41 21.08 2.42
N GLU A 471 -12.02 21.55 1.33
CA GLU A 471 -12.72 20.70 0.35
C GLU A 471 -11.81 19.59 -0.19
N ARG A 472 -10.50 19.86 -0.37
CA ARG A 472 -9.53 18.86 -0.82
C ARG A 472 -9.43 17.66 0.12
N GLU A 473 -9.50 17.87 1.44
CA GLU A 473 -9.40 16.81 2.43
C GLU A 473 -10.73 16.06 2.60
N ILE A 474 -11.86 16.76 2.44
CA ILE A 474 -13.20 16.15 2.36
C ILE A 474 -13.27 15.20 1.16
N VAL A 475 -12.90 15.68 -0.04
CA VAL A 475 -12.86 14.86 -1.26
C VAL A 475 -11.91 13.68 -1.11
N ARG A 476 -10.75 13.89 -0.50
CA ARG A 476 -9.78 12.82 -0.22
C ARG A 476 -10.38 11.76 0.69
N MET A 477 -11.00 12.15 1.81
CA MET A 477 -11.64 11.21 2.74
C MET A 477 -12.80 10.47 2.08
N ARG A 478 -13.64 11.17 1.32
CA ARG A 478 -14.74 10.58 0.52
C ARG A 478 -14.21 9.51 -0.44
N ASN A 479 -13.09 9.76 -1.13
CA ASN A 479 -12.47 8.78 -2.03
C ASN A 479 -11.93 7.55 -1.30
N ILE A 480 -11.36 7.73 -0.10
CA ILE A 480 -10.90 6.61 0.74
C ILE A 480 -12.08 5.74 1.17
N LEU A 481 -13.18 6.34 1.64
CA LEU A 481 -14.38 5.60 2.06
C LEU A 481 -15.13 4.96 0.88
N ARG A 482 -14.98 5.49 -0.35
CA ARG A 482 -15.47 4.88 -1.59
C ARG A 482 -14.78 3.56 -1.93
N ALA A 483 -13.56 3.33 -1.46
CA ALA A 483 -12.81 2.13 -1.77
C ALA A 483 -13.53 0.86 -1.24
N LYS A 484 -13.66 -0.18 -2.10
CA LYS A 484 -14.48 -1.38 -1.83
C LYS A 484 -14.11 -2.11 -0.54
N ARG A 485 -12.84 -2.09 -0.13
CA ARG A 485 -12.27 -3.07 0.81
C ARG A 485 -11.64 -2.50 2.09
N LEU A 486 -11.57 -1.18 2.27
CA LEU A 486 -10.80 -0.56 3.37
C LEU A 486 -11.68 0.31 4.26
N HIS A 487 -11.47 0.23 5.58
CA HIS A 487 -12.04 1.09 6.64
C HIS A 487 -13.58 1.19 6.62
N TYR A 488 -14.26 0.34 7.39
CA TYR A 488 -15.74 0.30 7.43
C TYR A 488 -16.35 1.37 8.33
N LEU A 489 -15.54 1.93 9.23
CA LEU A 489 -15.95 2.91 10.23
C LEU A 489 -15.03 4.12 10.19
N LEU A 490 -15.63 5.31 10.22
CA LEU A 490 -14.95 6.58 10.48
C LEU A 490 -15.48 7.18 11.79
N VAL A 491 -14.59 7.58 12.68
CA VAL A 491 -14.91 8.35 13.88
C VAL A 491 -14.45 9.80 13.69
N VAL A 492 -15.38 10.74 13.72
CA VAL A 492 -15.11 12.17 13.60
C VAL A 492 -15.24 12.81 14.98
N VAL A 493 -14.17 13.45 15.43
CA VAL A 493 -14.15 14.18 16.72
C VAL A 493 -14.34 15.66 16.43
N CYS A 494 -15.53 16.18 16.78
CA CYS A 494 -15.94 17.56 16.59
C CYS A 494 -15.67 18.37 17.86
N ASN A 495 -14.77 19.36 17.76
CA ASN A 495 -14.55 20.32 18.84
C ASN A 495 -15.35 21.62 18.61
N ASP A 496 -15.98 21.76 17.44
CA ASP A 496 -16.76 22.94 17.01
C ASP A 496 -18.17 22.48 16.55
N ASN A 497 -19.13 23.41 16.51
CA ASN A 497 -20.51 23.17 16.05
C ASN A 497 -20.58 23.03 14.51
N ASP A 498 -20.24 21.86 13.97
CA ASP A 498 -20.42 21.52 12.55
C ASP A 498 -21.84 20.95 12.27
N THR A 499 -22.40 21.20 11.07
CA THR A 499 -23.73 20.73 10.66
C THR A 499 -23.72 19.27 10.14
N GLU A 500 -24.81 18.53 10.38
CA GLU A 500 -24.97 17.10 10.06
C GLU A 500 -24.84 16.73 8.56
N GLN A 501 -25.33 17.57 7.65
CA GLN A 501 -25.30 17.30 6.20
C GLN A 501 -23.87 17.11 5.65
N LYS A 502 -22.91 17.89 6.16
CA LYS A 502 -21.49 17.85 5.78
C LYS A 502 -20.87 16.46 5.90
N TRP A 503 -21.28 15.68 6.90
CA TRP A 503 -20.70 14.37 7.19
C TRP A 503 -21.41 13.22 6.48
N GLN A 504 -22.71 13.36 6.23
CA GLN A 504 -23.48 12.35 5.48
C GLN A 504 -22.98 12.22 4.03
N GLU A 505 -22.56 13.33 3.41
CA GLU A 505 -21.99 13.36 2.05
C GLU A 505 -20.65 12.63 1.90
N LEU A 506 -19.99 12.24 3.01
CA LEU A 506 -18.76 11.45 2.96
C LEU A 506 -19.02 9.97 2.64
N ILE A 507 -20.22 9.45 2.91
CA ILE A 507 -20.61 8.08 2.57
C ILE A 507 -21.39 8.08 1.25
N PRO A 508 -20.86 7.45 0.19
CA PRO A 508 -21.60 7.28 -1.06
C PRO A 508 -22.89 6.49 -0.85
N GLU A 509 -23.95 6.84 -1.57
CA GLU A 509 -25.25 6.17 -1.49
C GLU A 509 -25.15 4.65 -1.71
N ASN A 510 -24.31 4.23 -2.66
CA ASN A 510 -24.08 2.84 -3.04
C ASN A 510 -23.23 2.00 -2.06
N ARG A 511 -22.83 2.55 -0.90
CA ARG A 511 -22.00 1.86 0.10
C ARG A 511 -22.76 1.60 1.40
N LYS A 512 -23.61 0.56 1.40
CA LYS A 512 -24.47 0.19 2.55
C LYS A 512 -23.71 -0.21 3.84
N SER A 513 -22.46 -0.68 3.74
CA SER A 513 -21.68 -1.16 4.89
C SER A 513 -20.78 -0.12 5.56
N LYS A 514 -20.70 1.11 5.04
CA LYS A 514 -19.86 2.17 5.62
C LYS A 514 -20.65 2.94 6.67
N ARG A 515 -20.03 3.19 7.81
CA ARG A 515 -20.64 3.88 8.94
C ARG A 515 -19.76 5.02 9.46
N ILE A 516 -20.38 6.07 9.99
CA ILE A 516 -19.70 7.20 10.65
C ILE A 516 -20.21 7.33 12.08
N ILE A 517 -19.30 7.53 13.03
CA ILE A 517 -19.62 8.02 14.38
C ILE A 517 -19.12 9.46 14.49
N ILE A 518 -20.01 10.36 14.88
CA ILE A 518 -19.70 11.77 15.14
C ILE A 518 -19.77 11.98 16.65
N VAL A 519 -18.71 12.54 17.21
CA VAL A 519 -18.64 12.89 18.64
C VAL A 519 -18.59 14.40 18.75
N GLU A 520 -19.58 15.01 19.38
CA GLU A 520 -19.80 16.47 19.38
C GLU A 520 -20.34 16.99 20.72
N THR A 521 -20.31 18.30 20.92
CA THR A 521 -20.75 18.95 22.17
C THR A 521 -22.25 19.27 22.25
N ASN A 522 -22.98 19.17 21.13
CA ASN A 522 -24.36 19.66 21.02
C ASN A 522 -25.41 18.59 21.37
N ILE A 523 -26.26 18.89 22.36
CA ILE A 523 -27.26 17.99 22.94
C ILE A 523 -28.55 17.90 22.10
N GLY A 524 -28.89 18.93 21.32
CA GLY A 524 -30.25 19.11 20.78
C GLY A 524 -30.69 18.17 19.65
N LYS A 525 -29.78 17.43 19.01
CA LYS A 525 -30.08 16.54 17.85
C LYS A 525 -29.31 15.20 17.85
N ALA A 526 -28.66 14.83 18.95
CA ALA A 526 -27.84 13.62 18.99
C ALA A 526 -28.67 12.35 19.26
N SER A 527 -28.28 11.25 18.62
CA SER A 527 -28.94 9.95 18.80
C SER A 527 -28.51 9.18 20.05
N MET A 528 -27.40 9.59 20.65
CA MET A 528 -26.82 9.00 21.84
C MET A 528 -26.18 10.11 22.66
N GLN A 529 -26.20 9.98 23.98
CA GLN A 529 -25.53 10.88 24.90
C GLN A 529 -24.46 10.11 25.68
N ASP A 530 -23.32 10.73 25.88
CA ASP A 530 -22.25 10.31 26.78
C ASP A 530 -21.89 11.48 27.68
N LYS A 531 -21.55 11.23 28.94
CA LYS A 531 -21.11 12.26 29.88
C LYS A 531 -19.80 11.83 30.50
N PHE A 532 -18.88 12.77 30.68
CA PHE A 532 -17.66 12.49 31.41
C PHE A 532 -17.97 12.24 32.89
N CYS A 533 -17.49 11.10 33.40
CA CYS A 533 -17.59 10.74 34.81
C CYS A 533 -16.21 10.32 35.32
N PHE A 534 -15.75 10.91 36.43
CA PHE A 534 -14.45 10.56 37.02
C PHE A 534 -14.40 9.09 37.49
N ARG A 535 -15.56 8.54 37.87
CA ARG A 535 -15.76 7.16 38.32
C ARG A 535 -15.28 6.17 37.26
N ASP A 536 -15.59 6.49 36.01
CA ASP A 536 -15.29 5.70 34.81
C ASP A 536 -13.80 5.66 34.49
N ILE A 537 -12.96 6.50 35.10
CA ILE A 537 -11.53 6.54 34.83
C ILE A 537 -10.83 5.37 35.54
N ASN A 538 -9.83 4.79 34.88
CA ASN A 538 -9.07 3.69 35.47
C ASN A 538 -8.18 4.15 36.65
N ARG A 539 -7.85 3.20 37.53
CA ARG A 539 -7.03 3.44 38.73
C ARG A 539 -5.72 4.17 38.42
N LYS A 540 -4.95 3.70 37.44
CA LYS A 540 -3.65 4.30 37.08
C LYS A 540 -3.74 5.78 36.67
N THR A 541 -4.79 6.16 35.94
CA THR A 541 -4.98 7.57 35.56
C THR A 541 -5.41 8.40 36.77
N LYS A 542 -6.26 7.86 37.65
CA LYS A 542 -6.65 8.51 38.91
C LYS A 542 -5.44 8.76 39.80
N GLU A 543 -4.62 7.75 40.04
CA GLU A 543 -3.37 7.86 40.82
C GLU A 543 -2.43 8.94 40.24
N LYS A 544 -2.27 8.98 38.91
CA LYS A 544 -1.42 9.99 38.25
C LYS A 544 -1.94 11.41 38.43
N LEU A 545 -3.26 11.61 38.54
CA LEU A 545 -3.84 12.92 38.82
C LEU A 545 -3.74 13.29 40.30
N GLN A 546 -4.03 12.33 41.18
CA GLN A 546 -3.95 12.45 42.63
C GLN A 546 -2.54 12.81 43.12
N SER A 547 -1.51 12.27 42.46
CA SER A 547 -0.10 12.56 42.75
C SER A 547 0.41 13.90 42.22
N LYS A 548 -0.38 14.67 41.45
CA LYS A 548 0.05 15.98 40.96
C LYS A 548 0.09 17.00 42.10
N CYS A 549 1.08 17.88 42.06
CA CYS A 549 1.15 19.04 42.94
C CYS A 549 0.36 20.22 42.37
N VAL A 550 -0.39 20.90 43.23
CA VAL A 550 -1.12 22.15 42.96
C VAL A 550 -0.73 23.20 44.02
N GLN A 551 -0.94 24.48 43.72
CA GLN A 551 -0.70 25.54 44.69
C GLN A 551 -2.02 25.86 45.39
N PHE A 552 -2.14 25.39 46.63
CA PHE A 552 -3.32 25.55 47.46
C PHE A 552 -2.99 26.47 48.63
N GLN A 553 -3.65 27.63 48.69
CA GLN A 553 -3.49 28.64 49.75
C GLN A 553 -2.04 29.07 49.98
N GLY A 554 -1.28 29.26 48.89
CA GLY A 554 0.14 29.63 48.96
C GLY A 554 1.10 28.47 49.20
N SER A 555 0.60 27.27 49.56
CA SER A 555 1.41 26.07 49.77
C SER A 555 1.31 25.08 48.61
N GLN A 556 2.40 24.39 48.30
CA GLN A 556 2.42 23.33 47.30
C GLN A 556 1.91 22.02 47.92
N MET A 557 0.79 21.50 47.44
CA MET A 557 0.16 20.30 47.99
C MET A 557 -0.18 19.31 46.87
N LYS A 558 -0.22 18.01 47.18
CA LYS A 558 -0.69 17.01 46.22
C LYS A 558 -2.22 16.96 46.19
N VAL A 559 -2.80 16.69 45.02
CA VAL A 559 -4.27 16.56 44.88
C VAL A 559 -4.83 15.51 45.85
N GLU A 560 -4.12 14.39 46.07
CA GLU A 560 -4.54 13.33 46.99
C GLU A 560 -4.71 13.80 48.44
N THR A 561 -3.96 14.83 48.85
CA THR A 561 -4.05 15.39 50.21
C THR A 561 -5.23 16.35 50.37
N LEU A 562 -5.80 16.79 49.26
CA LEU A 562 -6.95 17.70 49.20
C LEU A 562 -8.27 16.96 49.00
N LEU A 563 -8.25 15.64 48.82
CA LEU A 563 -9.44 14.80 48.66
C LEU A 563 -9.78 14.12 49.99
N ASP A 564 -11.03 14.27 50.46
CA ASP A 564 -11.50 13.54 51.63
C ASP A 564 -11.64 12.03 51.33
N LYS A 565 -11.40 11.19 52.33
CA LYS A 565 -11.46 9.73 52.23
C LYS A 565 -12.89 9.19 52.29
N SER A 566 -13.84 9.96 52.81
CA SER A 566 -15.23 9.52 53.07
C SER A 566 -16.23 9.85 51.96
N SER A 567 -15.91 10.75 51.02
CA SER A 567 -16.86 11.22 50.01
C SER A 567 -16.75 10.51 48.66
N GLU A 568 -17.88 10.44 47.96
CA GLU A 568 -17.94 9.94 46.59
C GLU A 568 -17.09 10.84 45.67
N LEU A 569 -15.85 10.41 45.36
CA LEU A 569 -14.86 11.08 44.48
C LEU A 569 -15.40 11.67 43.15
N ASN A 570 -16.62 11.32 42.76
CA ASN A 570 -17.27 11.64 41.48
C ASN A 570 -18.08 12.93 41.53
N ALA A 571 -18.44 13.38 42.73
CA ALA A 571 -18.95 14.73 42.95
C ALA A 571 -17.83 15.78 42.89
N ILE A 572 -16.57 15.37 43.07
CA ILE A 572 -15.45 16.27 43.37
C ILE A 572 -14.67 16.71 42.11
N ILE A 573 -14.39 15.80 41.17
CA ILE A 573 -13.59 16.12 39.97
C ILE A 573 -14.46 16.06 38.71
N ASN A 574 -15.00 17.22 38.31
CA ASN A 574 -15.72 17.36 37.03
C ASN A 574 -14.74 17.49 35.83
N LEU A 575 -15.29 17.62 34.62
CA LEU A 575 -14.52 17.70 33.40
C LEU A 575 -13.53 18.89 33.38
N THR A 576 -13.97 20.07 33.82
CA THR A 576 -13.15 21.29 33.84
C THR A 576 -11.98 21.12 34.80
N SER A 577 -12.24 20.71 36.04
CA SER A 577 -11.20 20.41 37.05
C SER A 577 -10.21 19.36 36.54
N PHE A 578 -10.71 18.30 35.88
CA PHE A 578 -9.87 17.27 35.31
C PHE A 578 -8.93 17.82 34.22
N GLN A 579 -9.44 18.68 33.33
CA GLN A 579 -8.65 19.27 32.24
C GLN A 579 -7.57 20.21 32.80
N GLU A 580 -7.90 21.04 33.78
CA GLU A 580 -6.96 21.97 34.42
C GLU A 580 -5.85 21.25 35.17
N LEU A 581 -6.21 20.33 36.07
CA LEU A 581 -5.25 19.51 36.81
C LEU A 581 -4.29 18.80 35.86
N ARG A 582 -4.77 18.41 34.68
CA ARG A 582 -3.96 17.72 33.69
C ARG A 582 -3.05 18.64 32.87
N SER A 583 -3.48 19.86 32.58
CA SER A 583 -2.78 20.85 31.73
C SER A 583 -1.35 21.13 32.17
N GLY A 584 -1.05 20.94 33.47
CA GLY A 584 0.26 21.21 34.04
C GLY A 584 0.43 22.66 34.47
N THR A 585 -0.57 23.51 34.19
CA THR A 585 -0.72 24.82 34.81
C THR A 585 -0.82 24.63 36.32
N ILE A 586 -0.06 25.43 37.08
CA ILE A 586 -0.22 25.48 38.53
C ILE A 586 -1.62 26.03 38.78
N VAL A 587 -2.54 25.16 39.21
CA VAL A 587 -3.84 25.60 39.70
C VAL A 587 -3.57 26.38 40.99
N LYS A 588 -3.70 27.71 40.92
CA LYS A 588 -3.52 28.61 42.05
C LYS A 588 -4.86 28.80 42.72
N ILE A 589 -5.01 28.21 43.90
CA ILE A 589 -6.16 28.44 44.76
C ILE A 589 -5.68 29.44 45.81
N PRO A 590 -6.08 30.72 45.75
CA PRO A 590 -5.59 31.73 46.69
C PRO A 590 -6.03 31.40 48.13
N ALA A 591 -5.26 31.89 49.10
CA ALA A 591 -5.75 31.91 50.48
C ALA A 591 -7.01 32.79 50.55
N PRO A 592 -7.98 32.49 51.42
CA PRO A 592 -9.02 33.45 51.73
C PRO A 592 -8.32 34.73 52.20
N ILE A 593 -8.46 35.81 51.44
CA ILE A 593 -7.97 37.11 51.90
C ILE A 593 -8.78 37.41 53.15
N THR A 594 -8.13 37.46 54.31
CA THR A 594 -8.72 38.16 55.46
C THR A 594 -8.78 39.62 55.02
N PRO A 595 -9.96 40.26 54.92
CA PRO A 595 -10.01 41.64 54.51
C PRO A 595 -9.42 42.49 55.64
N LEU A 596 -8.11 42.69 55.61
CA LEU A 596 -7.42 43.76 56.31
C LEU A 596 -7.60 45.02 55.46
N SER A 597 -8.85 45.47 55.27
CA SER A 597 -9.28 46.85 54.95
C SER A 597 -10.70 46.86 54.34
N PRO A 598 -11.58 47.82 54.69
CA PRO A 598 -12.98 47.85 54.22
C PRO A 598 -13.19 48.24 52.75
N GLU A 599 -12.14 48.51 51.97
CA GLU A 599 -12.29 49.19 50.66
C GLU A 599 -11.99 48.31 49.43
N LEU A 600 -11.83 47.00 49.57
CA LEU A 600 -11.68 46.11 48.41
C LEU A 600 -13.02 45.45 48.05
N THR A 601 -13.52 45.82 46.86
CA THR A 601 -14.64 45.21 46.14
C THR A 601 -14.67 43.68 46.21
N PRO A 602 -15.86 43.05 46.20
CA PRO A 602 -15.99 41.59 46.23
C PRO A 602 -15.16 40.94 45.11
N LEU A 603 -14.51 39.83 45.44
CA LEU A 603 -13.71 38.99 44.53
C LEU A 603 -14.37 38.87 43.14
N SER A 604 -13.59 39.11 42.08
CA SER A 604 -14.05 38.88 40.71
C SER A 604 -14.49 37.41 40.52
N PRO A 605 -15.44 37.13 39.61
CA PRO A 605 -16.10 35.83 39.46
C PRO A 605 -15.22 34.69 38.87
N GLU A 606 -13.89 34.80 38.93
CA GLU A 606 -12.95 33.87 38.26
C GLU A 606 -12.18 32.94 39.21
N PHE A 607 -12.43 32.96 40.52
CA PHE A 607 -11.66 32.15 41.48
C PHE A 607 -12.35 30.81 41.86
N PRO A 608 -11.59 29.70 41.94
CA PRO A 608 -12.10 28.40 42.38
C PRO A 608 -12.55 28.43 43.86
N TYR A 609 -13.75 27.92 44.14
CA TYR A 609 -14.37 27.89 45.48
C TYR A 609 -14.27 26.50 46.14
N ILE A 610 -14.19 26.44 47.47
CA ILE A 610 -14.10 25.21 48.26
C ILE A 610 -15.36 25.07 49.12
N GLU A 611 -16.21 24.09 48.81
CA GLU A 611 -17.32 23.69 49.69
C GLU A 611 -16.76 22.97 50.92
N ARG A 612 -17.09 23.43 52.14
CA ARG A 612 -16.67 22.84 53.41
C ARG A 612 -17.84 22.14 54.09
N GLN A 613 -17.68 20.86 54.41
CA GLN A 613 -18.70 20.02 55.04
C GLN A 613 -18.24 19.54 56.43
N LEU A 614 -19.13 19.50 57.43
CA LEU A 614 -18.92 18.87 58.74
C LEU A 614 -19.83 17.65 58.89
N GLU A 615 -19.33 16.56 59.46
CA GLU A 615 -20.13 15.39 59.85
C GLU A 615 -20.45 15.47 61.36
N PHE A 616 -21.73 15.37 61.71
CA PHE A 616 -22.27 15.32 63.08
C PHE A 616 -22.41 13.87 63.53
N SER A 617 -22.42 13.62 64.84
CA SER A 617 -23.01 12.44 65.49
C SER A 617 -24.32 12.87 66.12
N SER A 618 -25.47 12.63 65.47
CA SER A 618 -26.85 13.05 65.84
C SER A 618 -27.03 14.52 66.31
N TYR A 619 -27.82 15.32 65.59
CA TYR A 619 -28.21 16.66 66.06
C TYR A 619 -29.07 16.53 67.33
N HIS A 620 -28.45 16.68 68.50
CA HIS A 620 -29.16 16.60 69.78
C HIS A 620 -29.86 17.94 70.04
N GLU A 621 -31.11 17.92 70.50
CA GLU A 621 -31.90 19.13 70.84
C GLU A 621 -31.17 20.11 71.79
N ASN A 622 -30.10 19.65 72.45
CA ASN A 622 -29.32 20.43 73.39
C ASN A 622 -28.08 21.13 72.78
N PHE A 623 -27.78 20.95 71.49
CA PHE A 623 -26.62 21.56 70.84
C PHE A 623 -26.68 23.09 70.84
N HIS A 624 -27.84 23.66 70.54
CA HIS A 624 -28.03 25.12 70.56
C HIS A 624 -27.90 25.69 71.98
N ASN A 625 -28.34 24.95 73.00
CA ASN A 625 -28.17 25.34 74.40
C ASN A 625 -26.70 25.32 74.81
N GLN A 626 -25.95 24.28 74.43
CA GLN A 626 -24.51 24.20 74.70
C GLN A 626 -23.73 25.32 73.98
N LEU A 627 -24.14 25.64 72.75
CA LEU A 627 -23.52 26.70 71.97
C LEU A 627 -23.79 28.08 72.56
N ALA A 628 -25.04 28.34 72.96
CA ALA A 628 -25.44 29.58 73.64
C ALA A 628 -24.66 29.73 74.95
N GLN A 629 -24.55 28.66 75.74
CA GLN A 629 -23.79 28.64 77.00
C GLN A 629 -22.30 28.91 76.79
N LYS A 630 -21.63 28.27 75.82
CA LYS A 630 -20.19 28.50 75.54
C LYS A 630 -19.91 29.90 74.97
N LEU A 631 -20.91 30.54 74.38
CA LEU A 631 -20.83 31.92 73.90
C LEU A 631 -21.23 32.94 74.96
N GLY A 632 -21.77 32.50 76.11
CA GLY A 632 -22.29 33.38 77.16
C GLY A 632 -23.54 34.16 76.72
N LYS A 633 -24.33 33.61 75.79
CA LYS A 633 -25.50 34.25 75.19
C LYS A 633 -26.79 33.51 75.55
N SER A 634 -27.93 34.20 75.50
CA SER A 634 -29.23 33.53 75.54
C SER A 634 -29.50 32.80 74.22
N LEU A 635 -30.41 31.83 74.25
CA LEU A 635 -30.80 31.08 73.04
C LEU A 635 -31.40 32.02 71.97
N GLU A 636 -32.23 32.98 72.38
CA GLU A 636 -32.80 33.99 71.48
C GLU A 636 -31.74 34.87 70.82
N GLN A 637 -30.72 35.28 71.57
CA GLN A 637 -29.58 36.03 71.02
C GLN A 637 -28.83 35.18 70.00
N LEU A 638 -28.55 33.91 70.30
CA LEU A 638 -27.89 33.00 69.36
C LEU A 638 -28.71 32.78 68.09
N THR A 639 -30.04 32.64 68.17
CA THR A 639 -30.94 32.43 67.02
C THR A 639 -31.10 33.67 66.15
N GLN A 640 -30.88 34.87 66.71
CA GLN A 640 -30.78 36.11 65.95
C GLN A 640 -29.42 36.27 65.25
N GLU A 641 -28.40 35.52 65.68
CA GLU A 641 -27.05 35.59 65.13
C GLU A 641 -26.74 34.47 64.14
N CYS A 642 -27.25 33.28 64.37
CA CYS A 642 -27.18 32.14 63.46
C CYS A 642 -28.35 31.18 63.65
N ARG A 643 -28.83 30.61 62.55
CA ARG A 643 -29.87 29.57 62.56
C ARG A 643 -29.33 28.32 61.89
N ILE A 644 -29.52 27.18 62.53
CA ILE A 644 -29.18 25.89 61.96
C ILE A 644 -30.48 25.22 61.60
N ASP A 645 -30.71 24.95 60.30
CA ASP A 645 -31.93 24.31 59.83
C ASP A 645 -31.79 22.77 59.92
N PRO A 646 -32.52 22.08 60.81
CA PRO A 646 -32.44 20.64 60.94
C PRO A 646 -33.00 19.87 59.73
N ALA A 647 -33.93 20.48 58.97
CA ALA A 647 -34.58 19.86 57.81
C ALA A 647 -33.72 19.92 56.53
N LEU A 648 -32.79 20.88 56.44
CA LEU A 648 -31.87 21.07 55.31
C LEU A 648 -30.47 20.54 55.60
N LEU A 649 -30.37 19.33 56.18
CA LEU A 649 -29.08 18.72 56.53
C LEU A 649 -28.19 19.70 57.32
N GLY A 650 -28.81 20.41 58.28
CA GLY A 650 -28.12 21.30 59.21
C GLY A 650 -27.43 22.52 58.62
N SER A 651 -27.87 23.03 57.48
CA SER A 651 -27.36 24.29 56.92
C SER A 651 -27.40 25.43 57.93
N ILE A 652 -26.33 26.23 58.00
CA ILE A 652 -26.23 27.38 58.92
C ILE A 652 -26.45 28.69 58.18
N GLU A 653 -27.53 29.37 58.51
CA GLU A 653 -27.77 30.78 58.16
C GLU A 653 -27.07 31.69 59.17
N TRP A 654 -26.38 32.72 58.67
CA TRP A 654 -25.62 33.67 59.48
C TRP A 654 -26.23 35.07 59.37
N PHE A 655 -26.38 35.73 60.51
CA PHE A 655 -26.94 37.09 60.61
C PHE A 655 -25.96 38.04 61.31
N VAL A 656 -24.69 37.65 61.41
CA VAL A 656 -23.61 38.38 62.09
C VAL A 656 -22.41 38.65 61.18
N SER A 657 -21.57 39.59 61.60
CA SER A 657 -20.30 39.90 60.94
C SER A 657 -19.33 38.71 60.94
N ASP A 658 -18.37 38.70 60.00
CA ASP A 658 -17.45 37.58 59.80
C ASP A 658 -16.58 37.25 61.03
N ASN A 659 -16.21 38.25 61.84
CA ASN A 659 -15.45 38.02 63.08
C ASN A 659 -16.30 37.29 64.13
N GLU A 660 -17.55 37.70 64.29
CA GLU A 660 -18.49 37.08 65.22
C GLU A 660 -18.85 35.66 64.75
N ARG A 661 -19.04 35.49 63.44
CA ARG A 661 -19.21 34.20 62.78
C ARG A 661 -18.05 33.25 63.04
N LEU A 662 -16.81 33.72 62.94
CA LEU A 662 -15.60 32.92 63.24
C LEU A 662 -15.55 32.48 64.71
N ASN A 663 -15.96 33.35 65.63
CA ASN A 663 -16.05 33.04 67.05
C ASN A 663 -17.11 31.96 67.32
N ILE A 664 -18.33 32.15 66.82
CA ILE A 664 -19.43 31.18 66.93
C ILE A 664 -19.01 29.83 66.32
N TRP A 665 -18.41 29.86 65.13
CA TRP A 665 -17.92 28.67 64.44
C TRP A 665 -16.80 27.94 65.20
N LYS A 666 -15.91 28.67 65.86
CA LYS A 666 -14.88 28.08 66.74
C LYS A 666 -15.52 27.36 67.92
N LYS A 667 -16.54 27.96 68.55
CA LYS A 667 -17.28 27.34 69.67
C LYS A 667 -18.09 26.12 69.25
N MET A 668 -18.71 26.14 68.08
CA MET A 668 -19.34 24.95 67.49
C MET A 668 -18.33 23.80 67.36
N LYS A 669 -17.10 24.07 66.89
CA LYS A 669 -16.05 23.04 66.78
C LYS A 669 -15.56 22.49 68.12
N GLU A 670 -15.51 23.33 69.16
CA GLU A 670 -15.15 22.90 70.51
C GLU A 670 -16.19 21.89 71.03
N ILE A 671 -17.49 22.19 70.90
CA ILE A 671 -18.59 21.28 71.28
C ILE A 671 -18.51 19.96 70.50
N LEU A 672 -18.21 20.03 69.20
CA LEU A 672 -18.11 18.85 68.34
C LEU A 672 -16.91 17.94 68.67
N LYS A 673 -15.84 18.49 69.27
CA LYS A 673 -14.72 17.67 69.76
C LYS A 673 -15.08 16.93 71.04
N GLU A 674 -15.99 17.47 71.84
CA GLU A 674 -16.36 16.95 73.17
C GLU A 674 -17.37 15.77 73.10
N ASN A 675 -18.19 15.65 72.04
CA ASN A 675 -19.34 14.70 71.98
C ASN A 675 -19.18 13.47 71.04
N ARG A 676 -18.00 12.84 70.99
CA ARG A 676 -17.58 11.89 69.92
C ARG A 676 -18.14 10.44 69.92
N THR A 677 -19.40 10.19 70.28
CA THR A 677 -19.95 8.81 70.29
C THR A 677 -21.25 8.60 69.49
N LEU A 678 -21.12 7.84 68.38
CA LEU A 678 -22.12 7.10 67.56
C LEU A 678 -23.05 7.86 66.57
N ALA A 679 -23.07 7.32 65.32
CA ALA A 679 -23.91 7.52 64.11
C ALA A 679 -24.15 8.94 63.55
N SER A 680 -23.83 9.15 62.26
CA SER A 680 -23.65 10.49 61.68
C SER A 680 -24.75 11.08 60.79
N THR A 681 -24.91 12.41 60.84
CA THR A 681 -25.69 13.24 59.89
C THR A 681 -24.82 14.42 59.45
N VAL A 682 -24.93 14.88 58.21
CA VAL A 682 -24.04 15.91 57.62
C VAL A 682 -24.58 17.32 57.89
N ILE A 683 -23.70 18.28 58.15
CA ILE A 683 -23.98 19.74 58.22
C ILE A 683 -23.13 20.53 57.24
N ARG A 684 -23.77 21.41 56.48
CA ARG A 684 -23.17 22.30 55.47
C ARG A 684 -23.15 23.76 55.93
N GLN A 685 -22.15 24.52 55.52
CA GLN A 685 -22.08 25.96 55.75
C GLN A 685 -22.50 26.67 54.46
N GLU A 686 -23.69 27.30 54.36
CA GLU A 686 -24.12 27.93 53.10
C GLU A 686 -24.64 29.37 53.25
N ASN A 687 -24.03 30.28 52.47
CA ASN A 687 -24.69 31.17 51.50
C ASN A 687 -23.60 31.99 50.76
N HIS A 688 -23.25 31.60 49.53
CA HIS A 688 -22.84 32.53 48.48
C HIS A 688 -23.70 32.21 47.26
N PHE A 689 -24.32 33.25 46.69
CA PHE A 689 -25.23 33.21 45.54
C PHE A 689 -24.89 32.11 44.52
N VAL A 690 -25.67 31.03 44.51
CA VAL A 690 -25.69 30.08 43.40
C VAL A 690 -26.80 30.57 42.46
N ASP A 691 -26.42 31.40 41.49
CA ASP A 691 -27.25 31.61 40.33
C ASP A 691 -27.39 30.27 39.59
N LYS A 692 -28.60 29.93 39.14
CA LYS A 692 -28.93 28.61 38.56
C LYS A 692 -28.25 28.36 37.20
N ASP A 693 -27.49 29.32 36.70
CA ASP A 693 -26.84 29.31 35.38
C ASP A 693 -25.32 29.07 35.37
N TRP A 694 -24.67 28.74 36.50
CA TRP A 694 -23.20 28.62 36.54
C TRP A 694 -22.63 27.27 36.03
N LYS A 695 -21.84 27.31 34.94
CA LYS A 695 -21.19 26.14 34.27
C LYS A 695 -19.74 25.86 34.67
N SER A 696 -19.22 26.47 35.73
CA SER A 696 -17.82 26.30 36.13
C SER A 696 -17.66 26.39 37.63
N GLN A 697 -17.70 25.24 38.31
CA GLN A 697 -17.30 25.11 39.70
C GLN A 697 -16.22 24.03 39.81
N ILE A 698 -15.06 24.38 40.34
CA ILE A 698 -14.09 23.39 40.84
C ILE A 698 -14.44 23.21 42.30
N MET A 699 -14.84 22.01 42.71
CA MET A 699 -15.20 21.68 44.09
C MET A 699 -14.04 20.88 44.69
N ILE A 700 -13.36 21.42 45.70
CA ILE A 700 -12.35 20.69 46.49
C ILE A 700 -12.82 20.71 47.93
N ILE A 701 -13.21 19.54 48.46
CA ILE A 701 -13.65 19.38 49.85
C ILE A 701 -12.43 19.10 50.72
N SER A 702 -12.00 20.06 51.53
CA SER A 702 -11.02 19.83 52.59
C SER A 702 -11.72 19.61 53.93
N SER A 703 -11.72 18.38 54.46
CA SER A 703 -11.91 18.17 55.90
C SER A 703 -10.63 18.58 56.63
N PRO A 704 -10.69 19.35 57.74
CA PRO A 704 -9.49 19.75 58.46
C PRO A 704 -8.93 18.53 59.20
N ARG A 705 -7.97 17.84 58.58
CA ARG A 705 -6.94 17.17 59.37
C ARG A 705 -6.14 18.26 60.09
N SER A 706 -6.11 18.15 61.40
CA SER A 706 -5.33 18.95 62.34
C SER A 706 -3.97 19.38 61.76
N LEU A 707 -3.91 20.58 61.20
CA LEU A 707 -2.67 21.35 61.15
C LEU A 707 -2.46 21.86 62.58
N GLY A 708 -1.76 21.04 63.37
CA GLY A 708 -1.03 21.59 64.50
C GLY A 708 -0.09 22.63 63.93
N TYR A 709 -0.22 23.87 64.40
CA TYR A 709 0.85 24.84 64.32
C TYR A 709 2.07 24.19 64.99
N GLN A 710 3.04 23.76 64.19
CA GLN A 710 4.42 23.69 64.65
C GLN A 710 5.12 24.91 64.07
N ASN A 711 5.75 25.66 64.97
CA ASN A 711 6.61 26.79 64.67
C ASN A 711 7.69 26.44 63.66
#